data_AF-A0A5C2CZV5-F1
#
_entry.id   AF-A0A5C2CZV5-F1
#
_cell.length_a   1.000
_cell.length_b   1.000
_cell.length_c   1.000
_cell.angle_alpha   90.00
_cell.angle_beta   90.00
_cell.angle_gamma   90.00
#
_symmetry.space_group_name_H-M   'P 1'
#
loop_
_entity.id
_entity.type
_entity.pdbx_description
1 polymer ?
#
loop_
_entity_poly.entity_id
_entity_poly.type
_entity_poly.pdbx_seq_one_letter_code
_entity_poly.pdbx_strand_id
1 'polypeptide(L)'
;MEAYGALLTGGALPAPSADSRHAEFVVWQRRHMASERGRVQRDYWTRQLSGELPALSLPYDHARPARQSFNGASHEAILPAEMVRTMRGLARSLGVNLPAVFLGVWTLLLHRYSGDEDILVGMPVLGRPDQRFDDAVGYFVNMIVVRGKVTGNQQAKAFLKDLQLTLADDLDNAEYPFPAVLAALRANGHEPPHLPVMFAYQNFVQPGDVGTAPLPEVLPGIHQEGTHDLALEVYEGAGDFRLRIDYDTDLFGPDTVRRAMGHYLHLLGQVVARPDAALTDHALLLQDERQLIVDEWCSTAPGLDLDHNIVALFQRQADRTSPALLCDGHTLSYRELNQRSTQLADALCDFGVRKSETVGVSLGRGIDMIVALLAIWKAGAIYLPLAPDDPDTRLRHVLGDSRVRLVIADALARDRIAALGSGEGPACLVPSELRPRKAVATRAISAPRPEDPAYVIYTSGSTGRPKGVVISHRSIAHHAQVMCDTFRLTGQDRVLQFASMSVDTALEQILPGLLCGATIVIRSTLWSASEFRRAVADTGVTVADLPPSYLHEVLLDTGATGDWEALRSLRLVITGGEAMMPDTVRLWRDSPLRDCRLINAYGPTETTITCTLFEIGRQPSESEQTGHAPIGRPLPGAKAFILDRYGQPVPSGVAGELHIGGAGVALGYLNQPALTAEKFVASPVSPGTRLYKTGDRARWLADGTIAFLGRLDDQVKIRGFRVECGEIEAALRALDLVRQAVVLPRTVDRSTQLTAFVVPEGDGAADFAGDVKRALKRTLPDHMIPSVMVRLAEIPVMPGGKVDRAALTRHALVAETGRHVDARTPLESQMAEIWREVLGVARIGVFDDFFDLGGHSLLAVRIAALVRQRIGKDLPVSALFEAPTVATQARLLDERERAWSPLVCLRADGRAPRGSVSTPCRAMCSRIASCPSGRGRSTRCRRRKSTRIRAPWKGWRRCTLRQSGPCSHMAPITSAAGRWAA
;
A
#
# COMPACT_ATOMS: atom_id res chain seq x y z
N MET A 1 -25.90 -41.84 -35.12
CA MET A 1 -26.47 -42.95 -34.32
C MET A 1 -27.48 -43.75 -35.13
N GLU A 2 -28.72 -43.29 -35.29
CA GLU A 2 -29.81 -44.05 -35.94
C GLU A 2 -29.45 -44.60 -37.33
N ALA A 3 -28.88 -43.76 -38.21
CA ALA A 3 -28.43 -44.18 -39.54
C ALA A 3 -27.39 -45.33 -39.52
N TYR A 4 -26.54 -45.39 -38.49
CA TYR A 4 -25.58 -46.48 -38.30
C TYR A 4 -26.27 -47.75 -37.77
N GLY A 5 -27.21 -47.62 -36.83
CA GLY A 5 -28.06 -48.72 -36.37
C GLY A 5 -28.88 -49.33 -37.49
N ALA A 6 -29.51 -48.50 -38.33
CA ALA A 6 -30.26 -48.92 -39.51
C ALA A 6 -29.38 -49.70 -40.49
N LEU A 7 -28.17 -49.21 -40.80
CA LEU A 7 -27.20 -49.93 -41.64
C LEU A 7 -26.78 -51.28 -41.03
N LEU A 8 -26.57 -51.35 -39.72
CA LEU A 8 -26.24 -52.60 -39.01
C LEU A 8 -27.39 -53.62 -39.04
N THR A 9 -28.65 -53.19 -39.03
CA THR A 9 -29.82 -54.07 -39.09
C THR A 9 -30.37 -54.29 -40.50
N GLY A 10 -29.70 -53.78 -41.54
CA GLY A 10 -30.17 -53.87 -42.93
C GLY A 10 -31.44 -53.04 -43.23
N GLY A 11 -31.76 -52.07 -42.37
CA GLY A 11 -32.88 -51.15 -42.54
C GLY A 11 -32.57 -49.99 -43.49
N ALA A 12 -33.61 -49.29 -43.93
CA ALA A 12 -33.46 -48.07 -44.73
C ALA A 12 -32.82 -46.95 -43.89
N LEU A 13 -31.95 -46.14 -44.52
CA LEU A 13 -31.41 -44.94 -43.89
C LEU A 13 -32.53 -43.93 -43.58
N PRO A 14 -32.52 -43.28 -42.40
CA PRO A 14 -33.41 -42.16 -42.14
C PRO A 14 -33.12 -41.02 -43.12
N ALA A 15 -34.18 -40.29 -43.52
CA ALA A 15 -34.02 -39.13 -44.39
C ALA A 15 -33.20 -38.03 -43.68
N PRO A 16 -32.32 -37.31 -44.40
CA PRO A 16 -31.54 -36.24 -43.80
C PRO A 16 -32.45 -35.12 -43.27
N SER A 17 -32.15 -34.62 -42.07
CA SER A 17 -32.80 -33.45 -41.48
C SER A 17 -32.66 -32.24 -42.40
N ALA A 18 -33.76 -31.58 -42.75
CA ALA A 18 -33.74 -30.48 -43.72
C ALA A 18 -32.96 -29.26 -43.21
N ASP A 19 -31.88 -28.90 -43.91
CA ASP A 19 -30.97 -27.77 -43.58
C ASP A 19 -31.67 -26.39 -43.54
N SER A 20 -32.91 -26.27 -44.01
CA SER A 20 -33.64 -25.00 -44.05
C SER A 20 -33.98 -24.44 -42.66
N ARG A 21 -34.18 -25.29 -41.65
CA ARG A 21 -34.77 -24.88 -40.35
C ARG A 21 -33.95 -23.81 -39.62
N HIS A 22 -32.62 -23.79 -39.75
CA HIS A 22 -31.79 -22.72 -39.16
C HIS A 22 -31.90 -21.38 -39.91
N ALA A 23 -32.07 -21.40 -41.24
CA ALA A 23 -32.34 -20.18 -42.00
C ALA A 23 -33.74 -19.60 -41.65
N GLU A 24 -34.72 -20.47 -41.43
CA GLU A 24 -36.05 -20.10 -40.94
C GLU A 24 -35.99 -19.47 -39.54
N PHE A 25 -35.16 -20.01 -38.63
CA PHE A 25 -34.89 -19.41 -37.31
C PHE A 25 -34.29 -18.00 -37.41
N VAL A 26 -33.29 -17.78 -38.28
CA VAL A 26 -32.70 -16.43 -38.48
C VAL A 26 -33.74 -15.43 -39.03
N VAL A 27 -34.66 -15.87 -39.89
CA VAL A 27 -35.78 -15.03 -40.36
C VAL A 27 -36.80 -14.76 -39.24
N TRP A 28 -37.11 -15.76 -38.41
CA TRP A 28 -37.96 -15.60 -37.22
C TRP A 28 -37.37 -14.58 -36.24
N GLN A 29 -36.09 -14.74 -35.86
CA GLN A 29 -35.43 -13.89 -34.87
C GLN A 29 -35.37 -12.42 -35.31
N ARG A 30 -35.15 -12.16 -36.61
CA ARG A 30 -35.21 -10.81 -37.19
C ARG A 30 -36.61 -10.19 -37.12
N ARG A 31 -37.66 -10.98 -37.36
CA ARG A 31 -39.06 -10.53 -37.22
C ARG A 31 -39.42 -10.30 -35.76
N HIS A 32 -38.96 -11.17 -34.86
CA HIS A 32 -39.16 -11.08 -33.42
C HIS A 32 -38.57 -9.80 -32.83
N MET A 33 -37.31 -9.49 -33.12
CA MET A 33 -36.66 -8.23 -32.69
C MET A 33 -37.35 -6.96 -33.20
N ALA A 34 -38.05 -7.03 -34.34
CA ALA A 34 -38.81 -5.90 -34.91
C ALA A 34 -40.22 -5.76 -34.33
N SER A 35 -40.74 -6.81 -33.69
CA SER A 35 -42.10 -6.88 -33.12
C SER A 35 -42.26 -6.02 -31.86
N GLU A 36 -43.50 -5.85 -31.41
CA GLU A 36 -43.81 -5.23 -30.12
C GLU A 36 -43.20 -6.00 -28.94
N ARG A 37 -43.27 -7.34 -28.95
CA ARG A 37 -42.66 -8.20 -27.93
C ARG A 37 -41.14 -8.01 -27.86
N GLY A 38 -40.47 -7.93 -29.01
CA GLY A 38 -39.04 -7.65 -29.08
C GLY A 38 -38.65 -6.27 -28.53
N ARG A 39 -39.52 -5.26 -28.67
CA ARG A 39 -39.31 -3.95 -28.02
C ARG A 39 -39.45 -4.03 -26.50
N VAL A 40 -40.48 -4.73 -26.01
CA VAL A 40 -40.66 -4.96 -24.56
C VAL A 40 -39.45 -5.68 -23.96
N GLN A 41 -38.94 -6.72 -24.62
CA GLN A 41 -37.74 -7.45 -24.18
C GLN A 41 -36.47 -6.57 -24.21
N ARG A 42 -36.28 -5.77 -25.27
CA ARG A 42 -35.18 -4.77 -25.34
C ARG A 42 -35.27 -3.77 -24.17
N ASP A 43 -36.45 -3.26 -23.87
CA ASP A 43 -36.67 -2.21 -22.89
C ASP A 43 -36.65 -2.74 -21.44
N TYR A 44 -36.89 -4.05 -21.27
CA TYR A 44 -36.58 -4.80 -20.06
C TYR A 44 -35.06 -4.89 -19.84
N TRP A 45 -34.31 -5.46 -20.81
CA TRP A 45 -32.86 -5.65 -20.67
C TRP A 45 -32.09 -4.33 -20.54
N THR A 46 -32.47 -3.32 -21.31
CA THR A 46 -31.88 -1.97 -21.22
C THR A 46 -32.07 -1.38 -19.82
N ARG A 47 -33.21 -1.66 -19.15
CA ARG A 47 -33.48 -1.21 -17.78
C ARG A 47 -32.67 -2.00 -16.75
N GLN A 48 -32.69 -3.34 -16.82
CA GLN A 48 -31.99 -4.20 -15.86
C GLN A 48 -30.46 -3.99 -15.87
N LEU A 49 -29.90 -3.65 -17.04
CA LEU A 49 -28.47 -3.42 -17.25
C LEU A 49 -28.12 -1.93 -17.44
N SER A 50 -29.00 -1.02 -17.00
CA SER A 50 -28.69 0.42 -16.94
C SER A 50 -27.98 0.81 -15.63
N GLY A 51 -27.34 1.98 -15.66
CA GLY A 51 -26.68 2.59 -14.52
C GLY A 51 -25.25 2.08 -14.29
N GLU A 52 -24.78 2.20 -13.05
CA GLU A 52 -23.50 1.65 -12.61
C GLU A 52 -23.64 0.13 -12.41
N LEU A 53 -22.71 -0.64 -13.00
CA LEU A 53 -22.71 -2.10 -12.97
C LEU A 53 -21.52 -2.61 -12.13
N PRO A 54 -21.71 -3.64 -11.29
CA PRO A 54 -20.69 -4.11 -10.37
C PRO A 54 -19.52 -4.81 -11.10
N ALA A 55 -18.30 -4.42 -10.76
CA ALA A 55 -17.07 -5.03 -11.27
C ALA A 55 -16.53 -6.06 -10.25
N LEU A 56 -17.00 -7.31 -10.37
CA LEU A 56 -16.81 -8.36 -9.37
C LEU A 56 -15.32 -8.63 -9.02
N SER A 57 -14.96 -8.42 -7.75
CA SER A 57 -13.60 -8.59 -7.23
C SER A 57 -13.38 -9.98 -6.62
N LEU A 58 -13.06 -10.98 -7.43
CA LEU A 58 -12.81 -12.36 -6.97
C LEU A 58 -11.44 -12.55 -6.27
N PRO A 59 -11.27 -13.63 -5.46
CA PRO A 59 -10.00 -13.96 -4.81
C PRO A 59 -9.00 -14.59 -5.80
N TYR A 60 -8.53 -13.82 -6.79
CA TYR A 60 -7.53 -14.27 -7.75
C TYR A 60 -6.18 -14.57 -7.06
N ASP A 61 -5.54 -15.68 -7.44
CA ASP A 61 -4.20 -16.04 -6.97
C ASP A 61 -3.12 -15.30 -7.78
N HIS A 62 -3.41 -14.99 -9.05
CA HIS A 62 -2.50 -14.37 -10.00
C HIS A 62 -3.03 -13.03 -10.54
N ALA A 63 -2.12 -12.18 -11.05
CA ALA A 63 -2.49 -10.91 -11.65
C ALA A 63 -2.94 -11.11 -13.10
N ARG A 64 -4.16 -10.65 -13.44
CA ARG A 64 -4.78 -10.85 -14.77
C ARG A 64 -3.83 -10.42 -15.92
N PRO A 65 -3.51 -11.33 -16.86
CA PRO A 65 -2.73 -10.98 -18.04
C PRO A 65 -3.37 -9.88 -18.90
N ALA A 66 -2.55 -9.06 -19.55
CA ALA A 66 -3.02 -8.00 -20.46
C ALA A 66 -3.69 -8.52 -21.76
N ARG A 67 -3.72 -9.85 -21.96
CA ARG A 67 -4.46 -10.57 -23.00
C ARG A 67 -4.86 -11.93 -22.43
N GLN A 68 -6.13 -12.29 -22.52
CA GLN A 68 -6.63 -13.62 -22.14
C GLN A 68 -5.95 -14.68 -23.02
N SER A 69 -5.46 -15.75 -22.39
CA SER A 69 -4.83 -16.90 -23.04
C SER A 69 -5.83 -17.95 -23.51
N PHE A 70 -6.99 -18.01 -22.84
CA PHE A 70 -7.93 -19.13 -22.88
C PHE A 70 -7.33 -20.46 -22.38
N ASN A 71 -6.33 -20.38 -21.50
CA ASN A 71 -5.90 -21.51 -20.69
C ASN A 71 -6.97 -21.77 -19.62
N GLY A 72 -7.34 -23.04 -19.43
CA GLY A 72 -8.34 -23.41 -18.43
C GLY A 72 -8.12 -24.79 -17.85
N ALA A 73 -8.89 -25.06 -16.81
CA ALA A 73 -9.05 -26.36 -16.18
C ALA A 73 -10.44 -26.42 -15.51
N SER A 74 -10.83 -27.59 -15.04
CA SER A 74 -12.11 -27.80 -14.34
C SER A 74 -11.97 -28.65 -13.06
N HIS A 75 -12.92 -28.48 -12.15
CA HIS A 75 -13.01 -29.25 -10.91
C HIS A 75 -14.44 -29.77 -10.69
N GLU A 76 -14.59 -31.09 -10.57
CA GLU A 76 -15.89 -31.76 -10.44
C GLU A 76 -16.21 -32.25 -9.01
N ALA A 77 -17.50 -32.26 -8.68
CA ALA A 77 -18.06 -32.91 -7.51
C ALA A 77 -19.42 -33.55 -7.82
N ILE A 78 -19.83 -34.57 -7.05
CA ILE A 78 -21.15 -35.22 -7.16
C ILE A 78 -21.91 -34.99 -5.85
N LEU A 79 -23.18 -34.57 -5.93
CA LEU A 79 -24.00 -34.36 -4.74
C LEU A 79 -24.38 -35.71 -4.07
N PRO A 80 -24.20 -35.86 -2.75
CA PRO A 80 -24.75 -36.99 -2.01
C PRO A 80 -26.26 -37.11 -2.20
N ALA A 81 -26.77 -38.33 -2.38
CA ALA A 81 -28.19 -38.58 -2.66
C ALA A 81 -29.15 -38.01 -1.58
N GLU A 82 -28.67 -37.87 -0.33
CA GLU A 82 -29.40 -37.19 0.74
C GLU A 82 -29.56 -35.69 0.50
N MET A 83 -28.49 -35.00 0.08
CA MET A 83 -28.53 -33.59 -0.31
C MET A 83 -29.53 -33.37 -1.45
N VAL A 84 -29.50 -34.25 -2.46
CA VAL A 84 -30.44 -34.22 -3.59
C VAL A 84 -31.90 -34.38 -3.13
N ARG A 85 -32.19 -35.29 -2.20
CA ARG A 85 -33.54 -35.45 -1.63
C ARG A 85 -34.00 -34.19 -0.89
N THR A 86 -33.16 -33.64 -0.01
CA THR A 86 -33.52 -32.48 0.83
C THR A 86 -33.65 -31.21 0.00
N MET A 87 -32.76 -30.99 -0.98
CA MET A 87 -32.84 -29.89 -1.95
C MET A 87 -34.12 -29.96 -2.81
N ARG A 88 -34.45 -31.14 -3.37
CA ARG A 88 -35.72 -31.37 -4.08
C ARG A 88 -36.93 -31.22 -3.14
N GLY A 89 -36.76 -31.42 -1.84
CA GLY A 89 -37.75 -31.11 -0.80
C GLY A 89 -37.96 -29.60 -0.62
N LEU A 90 -36.89 -28.83 -0.43
CA LEU A 90 -36.92 -27.37 -0.27
C LEU A 90 -37.54 -26.68 -1.49
N ALA A 91 -37.13 -27.07 -2.69
CA ALA A 91 -37.64 -26.50 -3.94
C ALA A 91 -39.18 -26.58 -4.00
N ARG A 92 -39.75 -27.74 -3.66
CA ARG A 92 -41.20 -27.94 -3.57
C ARG A 92 -41.86 -27.17 -2.42
N SER A 93 -41.22 -27.02 -1.27
CA SER A 93 -41.82 -26.33 -0.12
C SER A 93 -41.80 -24.80 -0.25
N LEU A 94 -40.79 -24.25 -0.94
CA LEU A 94 -40.72 -22.82 -1.24
C LEU A 94 -41.51 -22.44 -2.50
N GLY A 95 -41.70 -23.36 -3.44
CA GLY A 95 -42.29 -23.08 -4.76
C GLY A 95 -41.27 -22.49 -5.74
N VAL A 96 -40.02 -22.97 -5.70
CA VAL A 96 -38.91 -22.51 -6.55
C VAL A 96 -38.32 -23.68 -7.34
N ASN A 97 -37.77 -23.40 -8.52
CA ASN A 97 -37.14 -24.39 -9.39
C ASN A 97 -35.70 -24.68 -8.93
N LEU A 98 -35.19 -25.88 -9.21
CA LEU A 98 -33.83 -26.28 -8.83
C LEU A 98 -32.73 -25.32 -9.34
N PRO A 99 -32.77 -24.80 -10.60
CA PRO A 99 -31.79 -23.83 -11.06
C PRO A 99 -31.71 -22.56 -10.18
N ALA A 100 -32.84 -22.08 -9.63
CA ALA A 100 -32.85 -20.92 -8.74
C ALA A 100 -32.17 -21.21 -7.38
N VAL A 101 -32.26 -22.46 -6.89
CA VAL A 101 -31.56 -22.88 -5.67
C VAL A 101 -30.04 -22.94 -5.91
N PHE A 102 -29.61 -23.57 -7.01
CA PHE A 102 -28.19 -23.65 -7.37
C PHE A 102 -27.59 -22.25 -7.66
N LEU A 103 -28.28 -21.42 -8.45
CA LEU A 103 -27.85 -20.05 -8.78
C LEU A 103 -27.87 -19.13 -7.55
N GLY A 104 -28.81 -19.33 -6.62
CA GLY A 104 -28.87 -18.58 -5.36
C GLY A 104 -27.66 -18.84 -4.48
N VAL A 105 -27.29 -20.11 -4.28
CA VAL A 105 -26.07 -20.44 -3.53
C VAL A 105 -24.81 -19.97 -4.25
N TRP A 106 -24.81 -19.93 -5.59
CA TRP A 106 -23.68 -19.40 -6.37
C TRP A 106 -23.54 -17.89 -6.17
N THR A 107 -24.63 -17.15 -6.33
CA THR A 107 -24.72 -15.71 -6.04
C THR A 107 -24.27 -15.39 -4.61
N LEU A 108 -24.70 -16.21 -3.63
CA LEU A 108 -24.31 -16.04 -2.22
C LEU A 108 -22.82 -16.30 -1.98
N LEU A 109 -22.23 -17.29 -2.64
CA LEU A 109 -20.78 -17.55 -2.56
C LEU A 109 -19.98 -16.38 -3.16
N LEU A 110 -20.36 -15.94 -4.37
CA LEU A 110 -19.73 -14.79 -5.05
C LEU A 110 -19.82 -13.51 -4.20
N HIS A 111 -20.99 -13.24 -3.62
CA HIS A 111 -21.23 -12.15 -2.68
C HIS A 111 -20.30 -12.17 -1.45
N ARG A 112 -20.07 -13.35 -0.84
CA ARG A 112 -19.13 -13.46 0.30
C ARG A 112 -17.66 -13.44 -0.13
N TYR A 113 -17.36 -13.73 -1.41
CA TYR A 113 -16.02 -13.71 -1.98
C TYR A 113 -15.54 -12.31 -2.40
N SER A 114 -16.43 -11.47 -2.97
CA SER A 114 -16.08 -10.11 -3.39
C SER A 114 -16.48 -9.04 -2.38
N GLY A 115 -17.57 -9.27 -1.64
CA GLY A 115 -18.23 -8.30 -0.77
C GLY A 115 -19.35 -7.50 -1.43
N ASP A 116 -19.64 -7.70 -2.71
CA ASP A 116 -20.61 -6.89 -3.47
C ASP A 116 -22.08 -7.32 -3.23
N GLU A 117 -23.00 -6.37 -3.03
CA GLU A 117 -24.44 -6.65 -2.80
C GLU A 117 -25.26 -6.84 -4.09
N ASP A 118 -24.65 -6.60 -5.26
CA ASP A 118 -25.24 -6.71 -6.59
C ASP A 118 -24.29 -7.58 -7.44
N ILE A 119 -24.77 -8.72 -7.93
CA ILE A 119 -23.96 -9.74 -8.61
C ILE A 119 -24.57 -10.00 -10.00
N LEU A 120 -23.75 -9.85 -11.05
CA LEU A 120 -24.12 -10.20 -12.42
C LEU A 120 -23.57 -11.60 -12.74
N VAL A 121 -24.45 -12.53 -13.12
CA VAL A 121 -24.07 -13.88 -13.57
C VAL A 121 -24.56 -14.10 -14.99
N GLY A 122 -23.66 -14.47 -15.90
CA GLY A 122 -24.04 -14.89 -17.25
C GLY A 122 -24.64 -16.29 -17.23
N MET A 123 -25.80 -16.48 -17.86
CA MET A 123 -26.47 -17.78 -17.97
C MET A 123 -26.76 -18.12 -19.44
N PRO A 124 -26.23 -19.23 -20.00
CA PRO A 124 -26.58 -19.69 -21.33
C PRO A 124 -27.97 -20.35 -21.29
N VAL A 125 -28.75 -20.11 -22.34
CA VAL A 125 -30.13 -20.58 -22.46
C VAL A 125 -30.41 -21.15 -23.84
N LEU A 126 -31.34 -22.11 -23.90
CA LEU A 126 -31.89 -22.64 -25.14
C LEU A 126 -32.71 -21.57 -25.87
N GLY A 127 -32.10 -20.87 -26.84
CA GLY A 127 -32.81 -19.98 -27.76
C GLY A 127 -33.60 -20.73 -28.85
N ARG A 128 -34.23 -21.85 -28.51
CA ARG A 128 -35.21 -22.57 -29.34
C ARG A 128 -36.61 -22.19 -28.84
N PRO A 129 -37.30 -21.20 -29.44
CA PRO A 129 -38.59 -20.69 -28.94
C PRO A 129 -39.80 -21.57 -29.29
N ASP A 130 -39.60 -22.60 -30.12
CA ASP A 130 -40.66 -23.36 -30.78
C ASP A 130 -40.13 -24.76 -31.14
N GLN A 131 -40.93 -25.79 -30.85
CA GLN A 131 -40.58 -27.21 -31.05
C GLN A 131 -40.16 -27.54 -32.50
N ARG A 132 -40.63 -26.76 -33.49
CA ARG A 132 -40.19 -26.89 -34.89
C ARG A 132 -38.68 -26.75 -35.05
N PHE A 133 -38.01 -26.08 -34.11
CA PHE A 133 -36.56 -25.93 -34.11
C PHE A 133 -35.81 -27.01 -33.32
N ASP A 134 -36.45 -27.95 -32.61
CA ASP A 134 -35.75 -28.89 -31.71
C ASP A 134 -34.73 -29.75 -32.47
N ASP A 135 -35.14 -30.38 -33.58
CA ASP A 135 -34.26 -31.19 -34.46
C ASP A 135 -33.26 -30.34 -35.28
N ALA A 136 -33.30 -29.00 -35.20
CA ALA A 136 -32.56 -28.15 -36.12
C ALA A 136 -31.07 -28.04 -35.74
N VAL A 137 -30.20 -28.42 -36.67
CA VAL A 137 -28.74 -28.23 -36.55
C VAL A 137 -28.39 -26.75 -36.79
N GLY A 138 -27.62 -26.15 -35.88
CA GLY A 138 -27.26 -24.73 -35.91
C GLY A 138 -26.90 -24.19 -34.52
N TYR A 139 -26.63 -22.89 -34.42
CA TYR A 139 -26.27 -22.24 -33.15
C TYR A 139 -27.47 -21.50 -32.58
N PHE A 140 -28.15 -22.12 -31.61
CA PHE A 140 -29.37 -21.62 -30.98
C PHE A 140 -29.15 -21.14 -29.54
N VAL A 141 -27.95 -21.23 -28.98
CA VAL A 141 -27.69 -20.76 -27.61
C VAL A 141 -27.74 -19.23 -27.57
N ASN A 142 -28.54 -18.68 -26.67
CA ASN A 142 -28.48 -17.26 -26.31
C ASN A 142 -27.88 -17.11 -24.90
N MET A 143 -27.48 -15.90 -24.54
CA MET A 143 -27.04 -15.54 -23.20
C MET A 143 -28.05 -14.61 -22.54
N ILE A 144 -28.28 -14.78 -21.25
CA ILE A 144 -28.93 -13.76 -20.41
C ILE A 144 -28.02 -13.40 -19.22
N VAL A 145 -28.31 -12.30 -18.56
CA VAL A 145 -27.55 -11.81 -17.40
C VAL A 145 -28.48 -11.72 -16.20
N VAL A 146 -28.37 -12.68 -15.28
CA VAL A 146 -29.17 -12.68 -14.06
C VAL A 146 -28.53 -11.74 -13.04
N ARG A 147 -29.29 -10.75 -12.57
CA ARG A 147 -28.83 -9.72 -11.62
C ARG A 147 -29.25 -10.07 -10.20
N GLY A 148 -28.48 -10.93 -9.54
CA GLY A 148 -28.71 -11.40 -8.18
C GLY A 148 -28.36 -10.33 -7.14
N LYS A 149 -29.36 -9.80 -6.43
CA LYS A 149 -29.17 -8.79 -5.37
C LYS A 149 -29.30 -9.41 -3.98
N VAL A 150 -28.28 -9.20 -3.15
CA VAL A 150 -28.17 -9.76 -1.79
C VAL A 150 -28.29 -8.62 -0.79
N THR A 151 -29.52 -8.28 -0.44
CA THR A 151 -29.85 -7.11 0.39
C THR A 151 -29.71 -7.38 1.90
N GLY A 152 -28.82 -6.65 2.55
CA GLY A 152 -28.72 -6.60 4.02
C GLY A 152 -28.41 -7.95 4.67
N ASN A 153 -29.32 -8.44 5.52
CA ASN A 153 -29.22 -9.76 6.14
C ASN A 153 -30.60 -10.45 6.19
N GLN A 154 -31.20 -10.64 5.02
CA GLN A 154 -32.48 -11.33 4.86
C GLN A 154 -32.40 -12.84 5.15
N GLN A 155 -33.56 -13.52 5.23
CA GLN A 155 -33.63 -14.98 5.36
C GLN A 155 -33.32 -15.66 4.03
N ALA A 156 -32.64 -16.81 4.05
CA ALA A 156 -32.26 -17.53 2.83
C ALA A 156 -33.46 -17.88 1.92
N LYS A 157 -34.60 -18.28 2.51
CA LYS A 157 -35.86 -18.54 1.78
C LYS A 157 -36.47 -17.32 1.08
N ALA A 158 -36.18 -16.10 1.54
CA ALA A 158 -36.68 -14.88 0.91
C ALA A 158 -35.83 -14.57 -0.34
N PHE A 159 -34.52 -14.53 -0.15
CA PHE A 159 -33.54 -14.39 -1.22
C PHE A 159 -33.74 -15.41 -2.37
N LEU A 160 -33.95 -16.69 -2.06
CA LEU A 160 -34.23 -17.72 -3.08
C LEU A 160 -35.55 -17.49 -3.84
N LYS A 161 -36.55 -16.86 -3.23
CA LYS A 161 -37.82 -16.52 -3.90
C LYS A 161 -37.68 -15.28 -4.78
N ASP A 162 -37.03 -14.23 -4.27
CA ASP A 162 -36.78 -13.01 -5.01
C ASP A 162 -35.90 -13.29 -6.24
N LEU A 163 -34.89 -14.16 -6.10
CA LEU A 163 -34.08 -14.63 -7.22
C LEU A 163 -34.84 -15.53 -8.19
N GLN A 164 -35.78 -16.36 -7.72
CA GLN A 164 -36.66 -17.13 -8.61
C GLN A 164 -37.58 -16.21 -9.42
N LEU A 165 -38.08 -15.11 -8.84
CA LEU A 165 -38.88 -14.13 -9.59
C LEU A 165 -38.02 -13.42 -10.65
N THR A 166 -36.83 -12.93 -10.27
CA THR A 166 -35.87 -12.33 -11.22
C THR A 166 -35.51 -13.31 -12.35
N LEU A 167 -35.20 -14.57 -12.03
CA LEU A 167 -34.89 -15.60 -13.02
C LEU A 167 -36.08 -15.91 -13.94
N ALA A 168 -37.31 -15.82 -13.45
CA ALA A 168 -38.51 -16.00 -14.28
C ALA A 168 -38.69 -14.83 -15.25
N ASP A 169 -38.59 -13.58 -14.78
CA ASP A 169 -38.63 -12.38 -15.63
C ASP A 169 -37.49 -12.38 -16.66
N ASP A 170 -36.28 -12.78 -16.27
CA ASP A 170 -35.12 -12.91 -17.15
C ASP A 170 -35.33 -13.98 -18.24
N LEU A 171 -35.90 -15.14 -17.88
CA LEU A 171 -36.23 -16.20 -18.83
C LEU A 171 -37.37 -15.80 -19.78
N ASP A 172 -38.41 -15.12 -19.29
CA ASP A 172 -39.49 -14.57 -20.11
C ASP A 172 -38.99 -13.51 -21.11
N ASN A 173 -37.79 -12.96 -20.93
CA ASN A 173 -37.19 -12.01 -21.87
C ASN A 173 -35.97 -12.58 -22.63
N ALA A 174 -35.68 -13.88 -22.49
CA ALA A 174 -34.52 -14.57 -23.06
C ALA A 174 -34.51 -14.75 -24.60
N GLU A 175 -35.63 -14.52 -25.29
CA GLU A 175 -35.69 -14.60 -26.76
C GLU A 175 -34.92 -13.47 -27.46
N TYR A 176 -34.64 -12.38 -26.76
CA TYR A 176 -33.96 -11.22 -27.33
C TYR A 176 -32.44 -11.43 -27.35
N PRO A 177 -31.77 -11.39 -28.52
CA PRO A 177 -30.36 -11.80 -28.60
C PRO A 177 -29.41 -10.91 -27.78
N PHE A 178 -28.51 -11.53 -27.01
CA PHE A 178 -27.56 -10.79 -26.19
C PHE A 178 -26.71 -9.76 -26.97
N PRO A 179 -26.21 -10.04 -28.20
CA PRO A 179 -25.52 -9.02 -29.00
C PRO A 179 -26.40 -7.79 -29.32
N ALA A 180 -27.72 -7.95 -29.43
CA ALA A 180 -28.66 -6.85 -29.61
C ALA A 180 -28.90 -6.07 -28.31
N VAL A 181 -28.89 -6.73 -27.15
CA VAL A 181 -28.86 -6.05 -25.83
C VAL A 181 -27.61 -5.17 -25.72
N LEU A 182 -26.43 -5.71 -26.04
CA LEU A 182 -25.17 -4.96 -25.98
C LEU A 182 -25.13 -3.79 -26.99
N ALA A 183 -25.83 -3.89 -28.11
CA ALA A 183 -26.01 -2.78 -29.05
C ALA A 183 -26.97 -1.71 -28.50
N ALA A 184 -28.08 -2.13 -27.89
CA ALA A 184 -29.06 -1.23 -27.27
C ALA A 184 -28.47 -0.45 -26.08
N LEU A 185 -27.71 -1.09 -25.20
CA LEU A 185 -27.03 -0.43 -24.08
C LEU A 185 -26.07 0.67 -24.57
N ARG A 186 -25.19 0.34 -25.52
CA ARG A 186 -24.26 1.32 -26.14
C ARG A 186 -25.00 2.48 -26.82
N ALA A 187 -26.12 2.21 -27.49
CA ALA A 187 -26.94 3.24 -28.13
C ALA A 187 -27.63 4.20 -27.13
N ASN A 188 -27.83 3.78 -25.88
CA ASN A 188 -28.33 4.60 -24.77
C ASN A 188 -27.19 5.20 -23.90
N GLY A 189 -25.92 5.03 -24.29
CA GLY A 189 -24.77 5.55 -23.54
C GLY A 189 -24.41 4.74 -22.29
N HIS A 190 -24.89 3.49 -22.16
CA HIS A 190 -24.50 2.58 -21.07
C HIS A 190 -23.32 1.69 -21.48
N GLU A 191 -22.44 1.40 -20.53
CA GLU A 191 -21.36 0.44 -20.73
C GLU A 191 -21.91 -1.00 -20.70
N PRO A 192 -21.42 -1.91 -21.56
CA PRO A 192 -21.75 -3.34 -21.50
C PRO A 192 -21.40 -3.96 -20.13
N PRO A 193 -22.20 -4.91 -19.61
CA PRO A 193 -21.83 -5.66 -18.41
C PRO A 193 -20.55 -6.46 -18.64
N HIS A 194 -19.64 -6.42 -17.66
CA HIS A 194 -18.55 -7.38 -17.55
C HIS A 194 -19.09 -8.66 -16.89
N LEU A 195 -18.89 -9.81 -17.55
CA LEU A 195 -19.41 -11.11 -17.10
C LEU A 195 -18.24 -12.07 -16.82
N PRO A 196 -17.54 -11.91 -15.69
CA PRO A 196 -16.44 -12.81 -15.31
C PRO A 196 -16.95 -14.19 -14.88
N VAL A 197 -18.21 -14.25 -14.43
CA VAL A 197 -18.79 -15.42 -13.79
C VAL A 197 -20.04 -15.92 -14.51
N MET A 198 -20.10 -17.24 -14.64
CA MET A 198 -21.15 -17.93 -15.39
C MET A 198 -21.85 -18.96 -14.51
N PHE A 199 -23.09 -19.30 -14.88
CA PHE A 199 -23.84 -20.41 -14.33
C PHE A 199 -24.57 -21.14 -15.46
N ALA A 200 -24.52 -22.47 -15.52
CA ALA A 200 -25.26 -23.27 -16.48
C ALA A 200 -25.96 -24.45 -15.79
N TYR A 201 -27.17 -24.78 -16.24
CA TYR A 201 -27.94 -25.94 -15.77
C TYR A 201 -28.33 -26.80 -16.97
N GLN A 202 -27.92 -28.07 -16.95
CA GLN A 202 -28.07 -29.02 -18.05
C GLN A 202 -28.84 -30.24 -17.55
N ASN A 203 -29.98 -30.53 -18.20
CA ASN A 203 -30.88 -31.65 -17.87
C ASN A 203 -31.09 -32.59 -19.07
N PHE A 204 -30.11 -32.67 -19.97
CA PHE A 204 -30.15 -33.53 -21.15
C PHE A 204 -29.76 -34.97 -20.79
N VAL A 205 -30.60 -35.92 -21.18
CA VAL A 205 -30.29 -37.36 -21.14
C VAL A 205 -29.08 -37.63 -22.05
N GLN A 206 -28.04 -38.30 -21.54
CA GLN A 206 -26.89 -38.63 -22.37
C GLN A 206 -27.23 -39.78 -23.35
N PRO A 207 -26.61 -39.85 -24.54
CA PRO A 207 -26.94 -40.86 -25.55
C PRO A 207 -26.79 -42.33 -25.11
N GLY A 208 -26.10 -42.60 -24.00
CA GLY A 208 -25.94 -43.94 -23.42
C GLY A 208 -27.21 -44.52 -22.78
N ASP A 209 -28.19 -43.69 -22.39
CA ASP A 209 -29.45 -44.15 -21.79
C ASP A 209 -30.46 -44.67 -22.83
N VAL A 210 -30.15 -44.58 -24.13
CA VAL A 210 -31.09 -44.85 -25.24
C VAL A 210 -30.69 -46.08 -26.07
N GLY A 211 -30.86 -47.27 -25.47
CA GLY A 211 -30.99 -48.54 -26.20
C GLY A 211 -29.82 -49.53 -26.09
N THR A 212 -30.13 -50.82 -26.25
CA THR A 212 -29.25 -51.96 -25.95
C THR A 212 -28.23 -52.29 -27.05
N ALA A 213 -27.73 -51.29 -27.78
CA ALA A 213 -26.70 -51.49 -28.80
C ALA A 213 -25.30 -51.22 -28.20
N PRO A 214 -24.24 -51.95 -28.63
CA PRO A 214 -22.87 -51.58 -28.28
C PRO A 214 -22.48 -50.30 -29.04
N LEU A 215 -22.77 -49.16 -28.41
CA LEU A 215 -22.38 -47.85 -28.94
C LEU A 215 -20.85 -47.70 -28.91
N PRO A 216 -20.24 -47.08 -29.92
CA PRO A 216 -18.85 -46.61 -29.81
C PRO A 216 -18.73 -45.65 -28.62
N GLU A 217 -17.58 -45.67 -27.95
CA GLU A 217 -17.27 -44.73 -26.89
C GLU A 217 -17.37 -43.29 -27.44
N VAL A 218 -18.34 -42.54 -26.93
CA VAL A 218 -18.51 -41.13 -27.30
C VAL A 218 -17.39 -40.37 -26.60
N LEU A 219 -16.32 -40.11 -27.34
CA LEU A 219 -15.21 -39.27 -26.89
C LEU A 219 -15.77 -37.98 -26.25
N PRO A 220 -15.32 -37.60 -25.05
CA PRO A 220 -15.70 -36.33 -24.45
C PRO A 220 -15.51 -35.19 -25.45
N GLY A 221 -16.49 -34.28 -25.52
CA GLY A 221 -16.39 -33.12 -26.37
C GLY A 221 -15.17 -32.27 -26.01
N ILE A 222 -14.66 -31.49 -26.96
CA ILE A 222 -13.64 -30.48 -26.64
C ILE A 222 -14.35 -29.31 -25.92
N HIS A 223 -14.52 -29.45 -24.60
CA HIS A 223 -14.97 -28.38 -23.73
C HIS A 223 -13.94 -27.23 -23.77
N GLN A 224 -14.40 -25.99 -23.94
CA GLN A 224 -13.53 -24.80 -23.90
C GLN A 224 -13.55 -24.17 -22.51
N GLU A 225 -12.71 -24.74 -21.64
CA GLU A 225 -12.34 -24.19 -20.34
C GLU A 225 -11.61 -22.83 -20.53
N GLY A 226 -11.48 -22.01 -19.47
CA GLY A 226 -10.74 -20.73 -19.53
C GLY A 226 -11.39 -19.62 -20.37
N THR A 227 -12.63 -19.80 -20.84
CA THR A 227 -13.40 -18.78 -21.57
C THR A 227 -13.90 -17.64 -20.68
N HIS A 228 -14.09 -17.92 -19.39
CA HIS A 228 -14.54 -17.00 -18.34
C HIS A 228 -13.71 -17.26 -17.07
N ASP A 229 -13.73 -16.34 -16.10
CA ASP A 229 -12.93 -16.46 -14.88
C ASP A 229 -13.34 -17.69 -14.05
N LEU A 230 -14.66 -17.86 -13.83
CA LEU A 230 -15.28 -19.00 -13.16
C LEU A 230 -16.64 -19.32 -13.78
N ALA A 231 -16.90 -20.57 -14.15
CA ALA A 231 -18.21 -21.03 -14.62
C ALA A 231 -18.69 -22.24 -13.82
N LEU A 232 -19.81 -22.11 -13.10
CA LEU A 232 -20.46 -23.24 -12.41
C LEU A 232 -21.46 -23.91 -13.35
N GLU A 233 -21.18 -25.15 -13.74
CA GLU A 233 -22.10 -26.01 -14.48
C GLU A 233 -22.73 -27.06 -13.56
N VAL A 234 -24.03 -27.27 -13.72
CA VAL A 234 -24.82 -28.27 -12.99
C VAL A 234 -25.46 -29.23 -13.99
N TYR A 235 -25.11 -30.50 -13.89
CA TYR A 235 -25.67 -31.60 -14.68
C TYR A 235 -26.66 -32.40 -13.82
N GLU A 236 -27.93 -32.43 -14.21
CA GLU A 236 -28.97 -33.27 -13.59
C GLU A 236 -29.02 -34.63 -14.29
N GLY A 237 -28.71 -35.71 -13.54
CA GLY A 237 -28.82 -37.09 -14.01
C GLY A 237 -30.12 -37.77 -13.58
N ALA A 238 -30.26 -39.05 -13.92
CA ALA A 238 -31.45 -39.84 -13.60
C ALA A 238 -31.70 -40.03 -12.08
N GLY A 239 -30.69 -39.78 -11.23
CA GLY A 239 -30.83 -39.82 -9.77
C GLY A 239 -29.85 -38.91 -9.00
N ASP A 240 -28.80 -38.42 -9.66
CA ASP A 240 -27.68 -37.68 -9.11
C ASP A 240 -27.56 -36.27 -9.71
N PHE A 241 -26.61 -35.49 -9.17
CA PHE A 241 -26.22 -34.19 -9.69
C PHE A 241 -24.70 -34.11 -9.72
N ARG A 242 -24.12 -33.77 -10.87
CA ARG A 242 -22.69 -33.48 -11.01
C ARG A 242 -22.51 -31.98 -11.19
N LEU A 243 -21.61 -31.41 -10.40
CA LEU A 243 -21.25 -30.00 -10.44
C LEU A 243 -19.83 -29.89 -10.97
N ARG A 244 -19.60 -28.98 -11.91
CA ARG A 244 -18.28 -28.70 -12.50
C ARG A 244 -18.02 -27.20 -12.38
N ILE A 245 -16.84 -26.81 -11.88
CA ILE A 245 -16.39 -25.42 -11.94
C ILE A 245 -15.23 -25.36 -12.92
N ASP A 246 -15.46 -24.74 -14.07
CA ASP A 246 -14.41 -24.37 -15.05
C ASP A 246 -13.82 -23.03 -14.65
N TYR A 247 -12.51 -22.84 -14.88
CA TYR A 247 -11.80 -21.64 -14.48
C TYR A 247 -10.63 -21.28 -15.41
N ASP A 248 -10.24 -20.00 -15.39
CA ASP A 248 -9.03 -19.50 -16.05
C ASP A 248 -7.80 -19.76 -15.15
N THR A 249 -6.84 -20.55 -15.66
CA THR A 249 -5.63 -20.93 -14.92
C THR A 249 -4.60 -19.81 -14.81
N ASP A 250 -4.71 -18.75 -15.61
CA ASP A 250 -3.88 -17.55 -15.48
C ASP A 250 -4.39 -16.64 -14.34
N LEU A 251 -5.49 -17.02 -13.67
CA LEU A 251 -6.11 -16.28 -12.56
C LEU A 251 -6.18 -17.08 -11.24
N PHE A 252 -6.48 -18.38 -11.30
CA PHE A 252 -6.71 -19.23 -10.13
C PHE A 252 -5.84 -20.49 -10.12
N GLY A 253 -5.31 -20.81 -8.94
CA GLY A 253 -4.72 -22.12 -8.66
C GLY A 253 -5.79 -23.20 -8.40
N PRO A 254 -5.51 -24.48 -8.69
CA PRO A 254 -6.47 -25.58 -8.51
C PRO A 254 -6.99 -25.69 -7.07
N ASP A 255 -6.16 -25.40 -6.07
CA ASP A 255 -6.58 -25.42 -4.67
C ASP A 255 -7.58 -24.33 -4.31
N THR A 256 -7.58 -23.18 -5.00
CA THR A 256 -8.53 -22.09 -4.76
C THR A 256 -9.92 -22.44 -5.32
N VAL A 257 -9.98 -23.10 -6.48
CA VAL A 257 -11.24 -23.60 -7.05
C VAL A 257 -11.75 -24.82 -6.28
N ARG A 258 -10.87 -25.71 -5.82
CA ARG A 258 -11.20 -26.81 -4.91
C ARG A 258 -11.80 -26.30 -3.58
N ARG A 259 -11.24 -25.22 -3.00
CA ARG A 259 -11.85 -24.53 -1.83
C ARG A 259 -13.21 -23.91 -2.20
N ALA A 260 -13.34 -23.27 -3.36
CA ALA A 260 -14.62 -22.70 -3.80
C ALA A 260 -15.73 -23.75 -3.97
N MET A 261 -15.43 -24.93 -4.53
CA MET A 261 -16.37 -26.06 -4.57
C MET A 261 -16.74 -26.55 -3.16
N GLY A 262 -15.76 -26.65 -2.26
CA GLY A 262 -16.01 -26.99 -0.85
C GLY A 262 -16.96 -26.01 -0.15
N HIS A 263 -16.68 -24.71 -0.26
CA HIS A 263 -17.54 -23.63 0.24
C HIS A 263 -18.95 -23.68 -0.39
N TYR A 264 -19.04 -23.91 -1.70
CA TYR A 264 -20.32 -24.00 -2.41
C TYR A 264 -21.20 -25.12 -1.85
N LEU A 265 -20.64 -26.33 -1.73
CA LEU A 265 -21.33 -27.50 -1.18
C LEU A 265 -21.71 -27.31 0.29
N HIS A 266 -20.86 -26.63 1.07
CA HIS A 266 -21.11 -26.31 2.47
C HIS A 266 -22.26 -25.30 2.65
N LEU A 267 -22.27 -24.22 1.86
CA LEU A 267 -23.36 -23.25 1.83
C LEU A 267 -24.66 -23.89 1.34
N LEU A 268 -24.62 -24.70 0.26
CA LEU A 268 -25.78 -25.42 -0.25
C LEU A 268 -26.42 -26.29 0.83
N GLY A 269 -25.61 -27.08 1.55
CA GLY A 269 -26.10 -27.91 2.65
C GLY A 269 -26.73 -27.11 3.79
N GLN A 270 -26.13 -25.98 4.18
CA GLN A 270 -26.68 -25.13 5.23
C GLN A 270 -27.98 -24.42 4.81
N VAL A 271 -28.04 -23.87 3.60
CA VAL A 271 -29.23 -23.19 3.05
C VAL A 271 -30.40 -24.18 2.91
N VAL A 272 -30.11 -25.41 2.47
CA VAL A 272 -31.10 -26.48 2.35
C VAL A 272 -31.60 -26.98 3.71
N ALA A 273 -30.75 -26.99 4.74
CA ALA A 273 -31.12 -27.43 6.09
C ALA A 273 -31.76 -26.33 6.97
N ARG A 274 -31.44 -25.04 6.74
CA ARG A 274 -31.83 -23.91 7.59
C ARG A 274 -32.37 -22.71 6.79
N PRO A 275 -33.38 -22.89 5.91
CA PRO A 275 -33.85 -21.85 4.99
C PRO A 275 -34.47 -20.62 5.69
N ASP A 276 -34.88 -20.75 6.95
CA ASP A 276 -35.39 -19.66 7.80
C ASP A 276 -34.29 -18.83 8.48
N ALA A 277 -33.02 -19.26 8.46
CA ALA A 277 -31.91 -18.52 9.05
C ALA A 277 -31.49 -17.33 8.17
N ALA A 278 -30.84 -16.33 8.76
CA ALA A 278 -30.35 -15.17 8.03
C ALA A 278 -29.10 -15.53 7.21
N LEU A 279 -28.84 -14.80 6.12
CA LEU A 279 -27.72 -15.10 5.22
C LEU A 279 -26.34 -15.06 5.92
N THR A 280 -26.15 -14.26 6.97
CA THR A 280 -24.92 -14.28 7.79
C THR A 280 -24.75 -15.54 8.63
N ASP A 281 -25.85 -16.19 9.02
CA ASP A 281 -25.86 -17.34 9.93
C ASP A 281 -25.37 -18.62 9.23
N HIS A 282 -25.16 -18.52 7.91
CA HIS A 282 -24.58 -19.53 7.05
C HIS A 282 -23.06 -19.33 7.04
N ALA A 283 -22.35 -20.24 7.71
CA ALA A 283 -20.89 -20.20 7.83
C ALA A 283 -20.27 -20.45 6.45
N LEU A 284 -19.34 -19.58 6.03
CA LEU A 284 -18.59 -19.78 4.78
C LEU A 284 -17.46 -20.78 5.00
N LEU A 285 -16.60 -20.53 6.00
CA LEU A 285 -15.44 -21.37 6.32
C LEU A 285 -15.86 -22.81 6.64
N LEU A 286 -15.13 -23.77 6.10
CA LEU A 286 -15.17 -25.15 6.59
C LEU A 286 -14.60 -25.23 8.01
N GLN A 287 -14.94 -26.29 8.77
CA GLN A 287 -14.53 -26.42 10.17
C GLN A 287 -13.00 -26.38 10.34
N ASP A 288 -12.27 -27.07 9.46
CA ASP A 288 -10.80 -27.13 9.48
C ASP A 288 -10.17 -25.77 9.13
N GLU A 289 -10.75 -25.05 8.17
CA GLU A 289 -10.33 -23.67 7.83
C GLU A 289 -10.65 -22.69 8.96
N ARG A 290 -11.76 -22.89 9.67
CA ARG A 290 -12.10 -22.09 10.85
C ARG A 290 -11.06 -22.29 11.95
N GLN A 291 -10.66 -23.53 12.24
CA GLN A 291 -9.57 -23.81 13.19
C GLN A 291 -8.27 -23.14 12.71
N LEU A 292 -7.88 -23.38 11.45
CA LEU A 292 -6.65 -22.86 10.88
C LEU A 292 -6.59 -21.32 10.90
N ILE A 293 -7.68 -20.62 10.55
CA ILE A 293 -7.70 -19.15 10.45
C ILE A 293 -7.97 -18.48 11.81
N VAL A 294 -8.91 -18.98 12.59
CA VAL A 294 -9.37 -18.32 13.83
C VAL A 294 -8.53 -18.70 15.04
N ASP A 295 -7.98 -19.92 15.08
CA ASP A 295 -7.30 -20.46 16.26
C ASP A 295 -5.78 -20.61 16.04
N GLU A 296 -5.29 -20.91 14.84
CA GLU A 296 -3.85 -21.12 14.55
C GLU A 296 -3.14 -19.93 13.86
N TRP A 297 -3.64 -19.43 12.72
CA TRP A 297 -3.02 -18.32 11.98
C TRP A 297 -3.23 -16.96 12.67
N CYS A 298 -4.26 -16.82 13.50
CA CYS A 298 -4.57 -15.55 14.16
C CYS A 298 -3.48 -15.07 15.11
N SER A 299 -2.59 -15.94 15.62
CA SER A 299 -1.59 -15.62 16.65
C SER A 299 -0.41 -16.59 16.56
N THR A 300 0.82 -16.10 16.42
CA THR A 300 2.00 -16.98 16.28
C THR A 300 2.49 -17.59 17.58
N ALA A 301 2.23 -16.94 18.72
CA ALA A 301 2.53 -17.42 20.07
C ALA A 301 1.68 -16.66 21.09
N PRO A 302 1.46 -17.20 22.31
CA PRO A 302 0.93 -16.43 23.43
C PRO A 302 1.83 -15.23 23.76
N GLY A 303 1.24 -14.20 24.38
CA GLY A 303 1.97 -13.02 24.82
C GLY A 303 2.81 -13.25 26.07
N LEU A 304 3.77 -12.37 26.29
CA LEU A 304 4.53 -12.33 27.55
C LEU A 304 3.63 -11.78 28.66
N ASP A 305 3.39 -12.55 29.72
CA ASP A 305 2.69 -12.02 30.88
C ASP A 305 3.63 -11.15 31.73
N LEU A 306 3.30 -9.87 31.83
CA LEU A 306 4.17 -8.84 32.36
C LEU A 306 3.48 -8.03 33.45
N ASP A 307 3.69 -8.46 34.69
CA ASP A 307 3.50 -7.66 35.92
C ASP A 307 4.47 -6.46 36.03
N HIS A 308 5.35 -6.29 35.04
CA HIS A 308 6.43 -5.30 35.05
C HIS A 308 6.12 -4.14 34.09
N ASN A 309 6.13 -2.91 34.62
CA ASN A 309 6.16 -1.69 33.80
C ASN A 309 7.53 -1.51 33.10
N ILE A 310 7.57 -0.66 32.07
CA ILE A 310 8.78 -0.37 31.28
C ILE A 310 9.98 0.15 32.12
N VAL A 311 9.73 0.88 33.20
CA VAL A 311 10.79 1.42 34.08
C VAL A 311 11.47 0.28 34.83
N ALA A 312 10.69 -0.65 35.40
CA ALA A 312 11.20 -1.83 36.10
C ALA A 312 12.05 -2.74 35.19
N LEU A 313 11.76 -2.75 33.88
CA LEU A 313 12.57 -3.45 32.88
C LEU A 313 13.88 -2.70 32.60
N PHE A 314 13.84 -1.38 32.39
CA PHE A 314 15.04 -0.56 32.20
C PHE A 314 15.98 -0.60 33.43
N GLN A 315 15.43 -0.63 34.64
CA GLN A 315 16.24 -0.74 35.86
C GLN A 315 17.08 -2.03 35.93
N ARG A 316 16.75 -3.10 35.18
CA ARG A 316 17.58 -4.32 35.08
C ARG A 316 18.92 -4.09 34.37
N GLN A 317 19.02 -3.06 33.53
CA GLN A 317 20.25 -2.67 32.82
C GLN A 317 20.93 -1.43 33.45
N ALA A 318 20.27 -0.77 34.40
CA ALA A 318 20.58 0.60 34.79
C ALA A 318 21.94 0.82 35.50
N ASP A 319 22.51 -0.19 36.17
CA ASP A 319 23.80 -0.03 36.88
C ASP A 319 25.03 -0.22 35.98
N ARG A 320 24.84 -0.60 34.71
CA ARG A 320 25.92 -0.89 33.77
C ARG A 320 26.74 0.36 33.43
N THR A 321 28.04 0.17 33.23
CA THR A 321 28.97 1.19 32.73
C THR A 321 29.15 1.15 31.21
N SER A 322 28.49 0.21 30.50
CA SER A 322 28.46 0.19 29.04
C SER A 322 27.75 1.44 28.48
N PRO A 323 28.11 1.91 27.27
CA PRO A 323 27.37 2.96 26.57
C PRO A 323 25.88 2.61 26.42
N ALA A 324 25.01 3.56 26.76
CA ALA A 324 23.57 3.50 26.52
C ALA A 324 23.18 4.39 25.35
N LEU A 325 23.68 5.63 25.31
CA LEU A 325 23.38 6.62 24.27
C LEU A 325 24.67 7.17 23.63
N LEU A 326 24.61 7.45 22.33
CA LEU A 326 25.65 8.16 21.57
C LEU A 326 24.98 9.22 20.68
N CYS A 327 25.40 10.48 20.79
CA CYS A 327 24.97 11.58 19.92
C CYS A 327 26.15 12.50 19.65
N ASP A 328 26.47 12.77 18.38
CA ASP A 328 27.54 13.70 17.96
C ASP A 328 28.90 13.48 18.68
N GLY A 329 29.26 12.21 18.92
CA GLY A 329 30.47 11.80 19.66
C GLY A 329 30.33 11.80 21.19
N HIS A 330 29.34 12.50 21.75
CA HIS A 330 29.02 12.44 23.17
C HIS A 330 28.37 11.10 23.54
N THR A 331 29.00 10.37 24.46
CA THR A 331 28.51 9.08 24.97
C THR A 331 27.96 9.23 26.38
N LEU A 332 26.89 8.52 26.70
CA LEU A 332 26.34 8.40 28.05
C LEU A 332 26.18 6.92 28.42
N SER A 333 26.69 6.48 29.57
CA SER A 333 26.50 5.10 30.06
C SER A 333 25.10 4.86 30.63
N TYR A 334 24.71 3.59 30.78
CA TYR A 334 23.44 3.21 31.44
C TYR A 334 23.32 3.81 32.85
N ARG A 335 24.39 3.78 33.63
CA ARG A 335 24.47 4.36 34.97
C ARG A 335 24.19 5.87 34.98
N GLU A 336 24.81 6.62 34.07
CA GLU A 336 24.61 8.06 33.98
C GLU A 336 23.22 8.40 33.42
N LEU A 337 22.70 7.65 32.45
CA LEU A 337 21.34 7.78 31.94
C LEU A 337 20.32 7.53 33.06
N ASN A 338 20.52 6.49 33.86
CA ASN A 338 19.71 6.18 35.04
C ASN A 338 19.76 7.34 36.06
N GLN A 339 20.96 7.81 36.42
CA GLN A 339 21.14 8.90 37.37
C GLN A 339 20.48 10.21 36.90
N ARG A 340 20.73 10.66 35.67
CA ARG A 340 20.14 11.89 35.11
C ARG A 340 18.62 11.80 35.03
N SER A 341 18.07 10.67 34.56
CA SER A 341 16.61 10.49 34.48
C SER A 341 15.94 10.38 35.85
N THR A 342 16.60 9.83 36.87
CA THR A 342 16.09 9.85 38.25
C THR A 342 16.12 11.27 38.83
N GLN A 343 17.23 12.00 38.70
CA GLN A 343 17.34 13.40 39.16
C GLN A 343 16.29 14.30 38.50
N LEU A 344 16.00 14.08 37.21
CA LEU A 344 14.95 14.79 36.49
C LEU A 344 13.55 14.36 36.97
N ALA A 345 13.31 13.08 37.28
CA ALA A 345 12.05 12.61 37.86
C ALA A 345 11.77 13.21 39.26
N ASP A 346 12.78 13.22 40.14
CA ASP A 346 12.70 13.88 41.45
C ASP A 346 12.37 15.38 41.29
N ALA A 347 13.00 16.06 40.32
CA ALA A 347 12.71 17.46 40.02
C ALA A 347 11.27 17.66 39.50
N LEU A 348 10.76 16.79 38.62
CA LEU A 348 9.36 16.84 38.15
C LEU A 348 8.38 16.70 39.33
N CYS A 349 8.65 15.79 40.28
CA CYS A 349 7.85 15.65 41.50
C CYS A 349 7.96 16.86 42.46
N ASP A 350 9.13 17.53 42.53
CA ASP A 350 9.31 18.78 43.28
C ASP A 350 8.58 19.98 42.63
N PHE A 351 8.41 19.97 41.31
CA PHE A 351 7.52 20.90 40.58
C PHE A 351 6.04 20.48 40.61
N GLY A 352 5.70 19.38 41.27
CA GLY A 352 4.33 18.98 41.59
C GLY A 352 3.65 18.09 40.55
N VAL A 353 4.39 17.50 39.61
CA VAL A 353 3.88 16.46 38.69
C VAL A 353 3.38 15.26 39.47
N ARG A 354 2.20 14.75 39.11
CA ARG A 354 1.55 13.61 39.74
C ARG A 354 1.56 12.37 38.85
N LYS A 355 1.33 11.21 39.48
CA LYS A 355 1.12 9.95 38.77
C LYS A 355 -0.08 10.06 37.82
N SER A 356 0.08 9.54 36.60
CA SER A 356 -0.87 9.62 35.49
C SER A 356 -1.25 11.05 35.04
N GLU A 357 -0.41 12.04 35.32
CA GLU A 357 -0.50 13.38 34.76
C GLU A 357 0.29 13.46 33.42
N THR A 358 -0.24 14.16 32.43
CA THR A 358 0.44 14.33 31.12
C THR A 358 1.54 15.38 31.22
N VAL A 359 2.77 15.03 30.80
CA VAL A 359 3.90 15.94 30.68
C VAL A 359 4.35 15.99 29.22
N GLY A 360 4.35 17.20 28.66
CA GLY A 360 4.79 17.43 27.29
C GLY A 360 6.31 17.48 27.18
N VAL A 361 6.85 17.08 26.03
CA VAL A 361 8.29 17.22 25.71
C VAL A 361 8.43 17.83 24.32
N SER A 362 9.05 19.01 24.25
CA SER A 362 9.38 19.74 23.01
C SER A 362 10.87 20.09 23.02
N LEU A 363 11.69 19.09 22.72
CA LEU A 363 13.15 19.19 22.73
C LEU A 363 13.70 18.82 21.35
N GLY A 364 14.75 19.51 20.91
CA GLY A 364 15.60 19.05 19.82
C GLY A 364 16.16 17.63 20.03
N ARG A 365 16.55 16.98 18.92
CA ARG A 365 17.10 15.62 18.93
C ARG A 365 18.41 15.56 19.72
N GLY A 366 18.52 14.63 20.65
CA GLY A 366 19.74 14.40 21.42
C GLY A 366 19.51 13.56 22.67
N ILE A 367 20.51 13.55 23.56
CA ILE A 367 20.50 12.75 24.80
C ILE A 367 19.36 13.15 25.74
N ASP A 368 19.14 14.45 25.96
CA ASP A 368 18.20 14.94 26.98
C ASP A 368 16.73 14.62 26.64
N MET A 369 16.42 14.39 25.36
CA MET A 369 15.14 13.90 24.86
C MET A 369 14.77 12.51 25.44
N ILE A 370 15.76 11.61 25.55
CA ILE A 370 15.58 10.26 26.11
C ILE A 370 15.68 10.28 27.65
N VAL A 371 16.50 11.17 28.21
CA VAL A 371 16.52 11.45 29.66
C VAL A 371 15.14 11.92 30.13
N ALA A 372 14.48 12.81 29.39
CA ALA A 372 13.13 13.32 29.66
C ALA A 372 12.06 12.21 29.58
N LEU A 373 12.08 11.39 28.53
CA LEU A 373 11.19 10.23 28.38
C LEU A 373 11.25 9.31 29.62
N LEU A 374 12.46 8.88 30.00
CA LEU A 374 12.65 7.99 31.15
C LEU A 374 12.31 8.67 32.48
N ALA A 375 12.55 9.98 32.61
CA ALA A 375 12.22 10.74 33.81
C ALA A 375 10.70 10.88 34.03
N ILE A 376 9.94 11.10 32.96
CA ILE A 376 8.47 11.21 33.02
C ILE A 376 7.87 9.88 33.48
N TRP A 377 8.31 8.75 32.93
CA TRP A 377 7.86 7.43 33.39
C TRP A 377 8.33 7.09 34.81
N LYS A 378 9.53 7.51 35.21
CA LYS A 378 10.01 7.38 36.61
C LYS A 378 9.18 8.20 37.59
N ALA A 379 8.67 9.37 37.18
CA ALA A 379 7.69 10.16 37.93
C ALA A 379 6.28 9.53 37.93
N GLY A 380 6.06 8.44 37.19
CA GLY A 380 4.76 7.81 36.99
C GLY A 380 3.81 8.62 36.10
N ALA A 381 4.33 9.57 35.33
CA ALA A 381 3.59 10.48 34.47
C ALA A 381 3.53 9.99 33.01
N ILE A 382 2.62 10.58 32.23
CA ILE A 382 2.32 10.17 30.84
C ILE A 382 3.15 11.04 29.88
N TYR A 383 3.92 10.40 29.00
CA TYR A 383 4.75 11.07 27.99
C TYR A 383 3.92 11.58 26.81
N LEU A 384 4.08 12.87 26.46
CA LEU A 384 3.48 13.49 25.27
C LEU A 384 4.57 14.18 24.43
N PRO A 385 4.98 13.62 23.28
CA PRO A 385 5.95 14.23 22.38
C PRO A 385 5.29 15.34 21.53
N LEU A 386 5.75 16.57 21.72
CA LEU A 386 5.36 17.74 20.93
C LEU A 386 6.45 18.00 19.88
N ALA A 387 6.11 17.89 18.60
CA ALA A 387 7.10 18.09 17.54
C ALA A 387 7.54 19.57 17.49
N PRO A 388 8.85 19.88 17.54
CA PRO A 388 9.33 21.27 17.40
C PRO A 388 8.91 21.92 16.08
N ASP A 389 8.69 21.10 15.04
CA ASP A 389 8.33 21.50 13.67
C ASP A 389 6.81 21.51 13.41
N ASP A 390 5.96 21.07 14.35
CA ASP A 390 4.49 21.07 14.15
C ASP A 390 3.95 22.52 14.06
N PRO A 391 2.94 22.85 13.24
CA PRO A 391 2.39 24.21 13.14
C PRO A 391 1.75 24.72 14.44
N ASP A 392 1.73 26.05 14.60
CA ASP A 392 1.18 26.75 15.77
C ASP A 392 -0.27 26.36 16.11
N THR A 393 -1.09 26.09 15.09
CA THR A 393 -2.48 25.62 15.21
C THR A 393 -2.56 24.21 15.78
N ARG A 394 -1.77 23.29 15.23
CA ARG A 394 -1.71 21.89 15.61
C ARG A 394 -1.14 21.75 17.03
N LEU A 395 -0.07 22.47 17.33
CA LEU A 395 0.51 22.52 18.67
C LEU A 395 -0.50 23.07 19.68
N ARG A 396 -1.23 24.16 19.37
CA ARG A 396 -2.30 24.69 20.23
C ARG A 396 -3.45 23.69 20.45
N HIS A 397 -3.86 22.94 19.43
CA HIS A 397 -4.87 21.87 19.56
C HIS A 397 -4.38 20.75 20.49
N VAL A 398 -3.16 20.25 20.27
CA VAL A 398 -2.56 19.19 21.10
C VAL A 398 -2.41 19.62 22.56
N LEU A 399 -1.96 20.86 22.82
CA LEU A 399 -1.87 21.42 24.18
C LEU A 399 -3.25 21.53 24.84
N GLY A 400 -4.27 22.00 24.10
CA GLY A 400 -5.63 22.19 24.61
C GLY A 400 -6.40 20.90 24.90
N ASP A 401 -6.30 19.90 24.02
CA ASP A 401 -6.93 18.59 24.19
C ASP A 401 -6.24 17.77 25.29
N SER A 402 -4.90 17.70 25.26
CA SER A 402 -4.14 16.96 26.29
C SER A 402 -4.22 17.57 27.69
N ARG A 403 -4.60 18.86 27.81
CA ARG A 403 -4.62 19.66 29.05
C ARG A 403 -3.31 19.59 29.84
N VAL A 404 -2.20 19.46 29.12
CA VAL A 404 -0.85 19.38 29.69
C VAL A 404 -0.57 20.61 30.55
N ARG A 405 -0.11 20.40 31.78
CA ARG A 405 0.21 21.47 32.75
C ARG A 405 1.69 21.85 32.75
N LEU A 406 2.55 20.95 32.29
CA LEU A 406 4.01 21.09 32.28
C LEU A 406 4.58 20.59 30.96
N VAL A 407 5.44 21.39 30.32
CA VAL A 407 6.22 20.98 29.15
C VAL A 407 7.70 21.11 29.46
N ILE A 408 8.47 20.05 29.23
CA ILE A 408 9.94 20.10 29.18
C ILE A 408 10.30 20.60 27.78
N ALA A 409 10.87 21.80 27.69
CA ALA A 409 11.12 22.49 26.43
C ALA A 409 12.58 22.95 26.32
N ASP A 410 13.11 23.15 25.11
CA ASP A 410 14.28 24.01 24.93
C ASP A 410 13.87 25.49 24.92
N ALA A 411 14.84 26.41 24.86
CA ALA A 411 14.56 27.85 24.94
C ALA A 411 13.67 28.36 23.80
N LEU A 412 13.86 27.84 22.57
CA LEU A 412 13.08 28.24 21.41
C LEU A 412 11.66 27.68 21.49
N ALA A 413 11.52 26.41 21.90
CA ALA A 413 10.23 25.78 22.13
C ALA A 413 9.45 26.44 23.29
N ARG A 414 10.12 26.87 24.36
CA ARG A 414 9.54 27.67 25.46
C ARG A 414 8.92 28.96 24.93
N ASP A 415 9.70 29.78 24.23
CA ASP A 415 9.26 31.11 23.80
C ASP A 415 8.11 30.98 22.78
N ARG A 416 8.19 29.97 21.91
CA ARG A 416 7.11 29.62 20.98
C ARG A 416 5.82 29.22 21.72
N ILE A 417 5.88 28.30 22.69
CA ILE A 417 4.69 27.86 23.42
C ILE A 417 4.08 28.99 24.26
N ALA A 418 4.90 29.85 24.85
CA ALA A 418 4.44 31.06 25.55
C ALA A 418 3.65 31.99 24.61
N ALA A 419 4.15 32.21 23.39
CA ALA A 419 3.48 33.03 22.38
C ALA A 419 2.19 32.41 21.80
N LEU A 420 1.94 31.10 21.99
CA LEU A 420 0.69 30.46 21.56
C LEU A 420 -0.48 30.70 22.52
N GLY A 421 -0.20 31.05 23.78
CA GLY A 421 -1.17 31.17 24.87
C GLY A 421 -2.01 32.46 24.82
N SER A 422 -3.21 32.39 25.38
CA SER A 422 -4.11 33.55 25.58
C SER A 422 -4.52 33.73 27.05
N GLY A 423 -3.73 33.16 27.95
CA GLY A 423 -3.98 33.04 29.39
C GLY A 423 -2.89 32.18 30.05
N GLU A 424 -3.19 31.54 31.18
CA GLU A 424 -2.27 30.59 31.84
C GLU A 424 -2.05 29.32 30.98
N GLY A 425 -1.02 29.37 30.13
CA GLY A 425 -0.52 28.21 29.41
C GLY A 425 0.27 27.23 30.30
N PRO A 426 0.73 26.09 29.74
CA PRO A 426 1.58 25.15 30.49
C PRO A 426 2.88 25.83 30.94
N ALA A 427 3.39 25.42 32.09
CA ALA A 427 4.73 25.82 32.52
C ALA A 427 5.78 25.16 31.60
N CYS A 428 6.54 25.96 30.85
CA CYS A 428 7.62 25.47 29.99
C CYS A 428 8.96 25.55 30.73
N LEU A 429 9.49 24.41 31.19
CA LEU A 429 10.76 24.33 31.91
C LEU A 429 11.88 23.76 31.04
N VAL A 430 13.05 24.39 31.07
CA VAL A 430 14.25 23.87 30.39
C VAL A 430 14.95 22.80 31.24
N PRO A 431 15.60 21.78 30.64
CA PRO A 431 16.33 20.74 31.38
C PRO A 431 17.44 21.25 32.32
N SER A 432 17.89 22.51 32.20
CA SER A 432 18.84 23.15 33.10
C SER A 432 18.21 23.68 34.40
N GLU A 433 16.94 24.10 34.38
CA GLU A 433 16.19 24.59 35.55
C GLU A 433 15.60 23.45 36.39
N LEU A 434 15.36 22.29 35.76
CA LEU A 434 14.91 21.08 36.44
C LEU A 434 16.07 20.47 37.26
N ARG A 435 16.23 20.97 38.49
CA ARG A 435 17.17 20.47 39.50
C ARG A 435 16.40 20.11 40.79
N PRO A 436 16.71 18.99 41.46
CA PRO A 436 16.08 18.64 42.74
C PRO A 436 16.26 19.77 43.76
N ARG A 437 15.20 20.17 44.47
CA ARG A 437 15.24 21.31 45.40
C ARG A 437 15.93 20.97 46.72
N LYS A 438 16.18 19.68 46.99
CA LYS A 438 17.00 19.17 48.10
C LYS A 438 17.76 17.93 47.67
N ALA A 439 18.96 17.74 48.22
CA ALA A 439 19.67 16.46 48.19
C ALA A 439 19.06 15.49 49.23
N VAL A 440 17.85 15.00 48.97
CA VAL A 440 17.20 13.93 49.75
C VAL A 440 17.54 12.59 49.12
N ALA A 441 17.79 11.56 49.93
CA ALA A 441 17.96 10.20 49.43
C ALA A 441 16.67 9.74 48.74
N THR A 442 16.77 9.48 47.42
CA THR A 442 15.74 8.93 46.51
C THR A 442 14.32 8.87 47.09
N ARG A 443 13.50 9.87 46.75
CA ARG A 443 12.09 9.88 47.14
C ARG A 443 11.44 8.60 46.59
N ALA A 444 10.69 7.88 47.42
CA ALA A 444 9.99 6.67 46.99
C ALA A 444 8.79 7.05 46.09
N ILE A 445 9.06 7.35 44.83
CA ILE A 445 8.02 7.58 43.81
C ILE A 445 7.28 6.26 43.60
N SER A 446 5.95 6.29 43.70
CA SER A 446 5.12 5.11 43.44
C SER A 446 5.21 4.74 41.96
N ALA A 447 5.81 3.59 41.66
CA ALA A 447 6.00 3.11 40.30
C ALA A 447 4.68 3.05 39.52
N PRO A 448 4.70 3.25 38.18
CA PRO A 448 3.54 2.97 37.35
C PRO A 448 3.17 1.48 37.43
N ARG A 449 1.87 1.18 37.43
CA ARG A 449 1.35 -0.17 37.19
C ARG A 449 1.45 -0.46 35.69
N PRO A 450 1.50 -1.72 35.25
CA PRO A 450 1.44 -2.04 33.82
C PRO A 450 0.18 -1.44 33.15
N GLU A 451 -0.94 -1.35 33.85
CA GLU A 451 -2.21 -0.85 33.32
C GLU A 451 -2.29 0.69 33.25
N ASP A 452 -1.36 1.40 33.89
CA ASP A 452 -1.33 2.87 33.85
C ASP A 452 -0.86 3.36 32.46
N PRO A 453 -1.38 4.50 31.94
CA PRO A 453 -0.93 5.04 30.65
C PRO A 453 0.55 5.44 30.68
N ALA A 454 1.30 5.01 29.67
CA ALA A 454 2.70 5.35 29.46
C ALA A 454 2.87 6.58 28.57
N TYR A 455 2.15 6.65 27.45
CA TYR A 455 2.27 7.77 26.51
C TYR A 455 0.98 8.07 25.75
N VAL A 456 0.91 9.28 25.21
CA VAL A 456 -0.07 9.71 24.21
C VAL A 456 0.65 10.20 22.96
N ILE A 457 0.33 9.66 21.79
CA ILE A 457 0.84 10.14 20.49
C ILE A 457 -0.33 10.59 19.61
N TYR A 458 -0.22 11.79 19.04
CA TYR A 458 -1.29 12.42 18.25
C TYR A 458 -1.17 12.10 16.76
N THR A 459 -2.04 11.19 16.30
CA THR A 459 -2.22 10.88 14.88
C THR A 459 -3.18 11.88 14.22
N SER A 460 -3.16 11.97 12.89
CA SER A 460 -4.19 12.64 12.10
C SER A 460 -5.57 12.00 12.33
N GLY A 461 -6.64 12.75 12.12
CA GLY A 461 -8.01 12.28 12.36
C GLY A 461 -8.97 12.60 11.23
N SER A 462 -9.76 11.61 10.80
CA SER A 462 -10.77 11.72 9.73
C SER A 462 -11.84 12.80 9.96
N THR A 463 -12.03 13.26 11.20
CA THR A 463 -12.88 14.43 11.55
C THR A 463 -12.22 15.79 11.31
N GLY A 464 -10.99 15.80 10.76
CA GLY A 464 -10.20 17.00 10.54
C GLY A 464 -9.55 17.59 11.79
N ARG A 465 -9.33 16.76 12.82
CA ARG A 465 -8.59 17.15 14.03
C ARG A 465 -7.70 16.00 14.53
N PRO A 466 -6.46 16.28 14.96
CA PRO A 466 -5.57 15.27 15.52
C PRO A 466 -6.16 14.57 16.76
N LYS A 467 -5.97 13.25 16.85
CA LYS A 467 -6.47 12.37 17.92
C LYS A 467 -5.32 11.75 18.71
N GLY A 468 -5.34 11.90 20.04
CA GLY A 468 -4.34 11.31 20.93
C GLY A 468 -4.60 9.83 21.16
N VAL A 469 -3.70 8.94 20.74
CA VAL A 469 -3.77 7.49 21.02
C VAL A 469 -3.10 7.21 22.36
N VAL A 470 -3.79 6.56 23.29
CA VAL A 470 -3.31 6.32 24.67
C VAL A 470 -2.81 4.88 24.83
N ILE A 471 -1.51 4.71 25.13
CA ILE A 471 -0.85 3.39 25.26
C ILE A 471 -0.50 3.10 26.71
N SER A 472 -0.71 1.85 27.16
CA SER A 472 -0.41 1.40 28.53
C SER A 472 1.07 1.03 28.72
N HIS A 473 1.55 1.04 29.96
CA HIS A 473 2.87 0.52 30.29
C HIS A 473 3.04 -0.97 29.95
N ARG A 474 1.98 -1.79 30.09
CA ARG A 474 1.95 -3.22 29.76
C ARG A 474 2.16 -3.44 28.26
N SER A 475 1.43 -2.69 27.43
CA SER A 475 1.50 -2.79 25.96
C SER A 475 2.89 -2.44 25.43
N ILE A 476 3.48 -1.32 25.87
CA ILE A 476 4.83 -0.93 25.41
C ILE A 476 5.95 -1.77 26.03
N ALA A 477 5.79 -2.28 27.25
CA ALA A 477 6.73 -3.22 27.87
C ALA A 477 6.71 -4.59 27.17
N HIS A 478 5.53 -5.10 26.82
CA HIS A 478 5.34 -6.30 26.03
C HIS A 478 5.97 -6.13 24.64
N HIS A 479 5.65 -5.04 23.94
CA HIS A 479 6.23 -4.73 22.64
C HIS A 479 7.76 -4.71 22.69
N ALA A 480 8.34 -3.95 23.61
CA ALA A 480 9.79 -3.79 23.69
C ALA A 480 10.52 -5.13 23.91
N GLN A 481 9.97 -6.03 24.73
CA GLN A 481 10.54 -7.37 24.93
C GLN A 481 10.39 -8.28 23.71
N VAL A 482 9.19 -8.35 23.11
CA VAL A 482 8.95 -9.16 21.91
C VAL A 482 9.85 -8.70 20.75
N MET A 483 10.13 -7.40 20.64
CA MET A 483 11.12 -6.87 19.70
C MET A 483 12.56 -7.29 20.04
N CYS A 484 12.98 -7.29 21.33
CA CYS A 484 14.30 -7.80 21.73
C CYS A 484 14.55 -9.22 21.18
N ASP A 485 13.60 -10.13 21.40
CA ASP A 485 13.76 -11.53 21.03
C ASP A 485 13.63 -11.75 19.50
N THR A 486 12.65 -11.11 18.86
CA THR A 486 12.37 -11.27 17.43
C THR A 486 13.49 -10.70 16.53
N PHE A 487 14.06 -9.56 16.93
CA PHE A 487 15.22 -8.96 16.27
C PHE A 487 16.55 -9.54 16.77
N ARG A 488 16.50 -10.37 17.83
CA ARG A 488 17.64 -11.00 18.50
C ARG A 488 18.67 -9.96 18.95
N LEU A 489 18.22 -8.92 19.65
CA LEU A 489 19.05 -7.80 20.09
C LEU A 489 19.92 -8.18 21.29
N THR A 490 21.13 -7.63 21.33
CA THR A 490 22.15 -7.94 22.34
C THR A 490 22.82 -6.66 22.85
N GLY A 491 23.50 -6.75 23.99
CA GLY A 491 24.34 -5.66 24.49
C GLY A 491 25.58 -5.32 23.66
N GLN A 492 25.77 -5.95 22.47
CA GLN A 492 26.77 -5.58 21.48
C GLN A 492 26.18 -4.73 20.33
N ASP A 493 24.85 -4.62 20.26
CA ASP A 493 24.18 -3.93 19.17
C ASP A 493 24.22 -2.40 19.31
N ARG A 494 24.09 -1.75 18.15
CA ARG A 494 24.15 -0.30 18.00
C ARG A 494 22.97 0.10 17.12
N VAL A 495 21.87 0.50 17.78
CA VAL A 495 20.55 0.72 17.19
C VAL A 495 20.39 2.19 16.83
N LEU A 496 19.97 2.49 15.60
CA LEU A 496 19.79 3.87 15.14
C LEU A 496 18.41 4.44 15.55
N GLN A 497 18.42 5.52 16.34
CA GLN A 497 17.26 6.39 16.53
C GLN A 497 17.12 7.31 15.32
N PHE A 498 16.17 6.98 14.43
CA PHE A 498 15.92 7.67 13.16
C PHE A 498 14.55 8.38 13.11
N ALA A 499 13.49 7.81 13.67
CA ALA A 499 12.14 8.36 13.63
C ALA A 499 12.02 9.68 14.43
N SER A 500 10.92 10.43 14.25
CA SER A 500 10.58 11.56 15.14
C SER A 500 9.95 11.04 16.42
N MET A 501 10.19 11.66 17.57
CA MET A 501 9.56 11.22 18.83
C MET A 501 8.04 11.36 18.83
N SER A 502 7.48 12.24 17.98
CA SER A 502 6.03 12.33 17.73
C SER A 502 5.49 11.24 16.81
N VAL A 503 6.33 10.28 16.41
CA VAL A 503 5.95 9.01 15.77
C VAL A 503 6.37 7.87 16.71
N ASP A 504 5.45 6.96 16.95
CA ASP A 504 5.56 5.87 17.91
C ASP A 504 6.70 4.88 17.59
N THR A 505 7.02 4.69 16.31
CA THR A 505 8.23 4.01 15.81
C THR A 505 9.52 4.43 16.53
N ALA A 506 9.65 5.67 16.97
CA ALA A 506 10.83 6.11 17.72
C ALA A 506 11.03 5.36 19.05
N LEU A 507 9.97 4.83 19.65
CA LEU A 507 10.05 4.01 20.86
C LEU A 507 10.52 2.58 20.56
N GLU A 508 10.17 2.00 19.40
CA GLU A 508 10.73 0.72 18.93
C GLU A 508 12.23 0.83 18.61
N GLN A 509 12.69 2.02 18.22
CA GLN A 509 14.11 2.30 17.97
C GLN A 509 14.93 2.59 19.24
N ILE A 510 14.28 2.79 20.39
CA ILE A 510 14.93 3.12 21.67
C ILE A 510 14.80 1.98 22.68
N LEU A 511 13.58 1.52 22.95
CA LEU A 511 13.28 0.69 24.11
C LEU A 511 13.85 -0.73 24.02
N PRO A 512 13.71 -1.49 22.91
CA PRO A 512 14.26 -2.84 22.79
C PRO A 512 15.79 -2.86 22.98
N GLY A 513 16.49 -1.85 22.43
CA GLY A 513 17.93 -1.68 22.64
C GLY A 513 18.28 -1.35 24.10
N LEU A 514 17.55 -0.43 24.74
CA LEU A 514 17.75 -0.10 26.16
C LEU A 514 17.39 -1.25 27.11
N LEU A 515 16.50 -2.17 26.74
CA LEU A 515 16.14 -3.33 27.56
C LEU A 515 17.14 -4.49 27.43
N CYS A 516 17.82 -4.67 26.29
CA CYS A 516 18.85 -5.70 26.13
C CYS A 516 20.29 -5.24 26.46
N GLY A 517 20.48 -3.94 26.73
CA GLY A 517 21.77 -3.35 27.09
C GLY A 517 22.62 -2.84 25.92
N ALA A 518 22.01 -2.63 24.75
CA ALA A 518 22.64 -2.12 23.52
C ALA A 518 22.99 -0.61 23.61
N THR A 519 23.67 -0.07 22.61
CA THR A 519 23.84 1.40 22.46
C THR A 519 22.79 1.95 21.49
N ILE A 520 22.11 3.04 21.85
CA ILE A 520 21.27 3.83 20.94
C ILE A 520 22.11 4.94 20.32
N VAL A 521 22.26 4.93 19.00
CA VAL A 521 22.91 5.98 18.22
C VAL A 521 21.83 6.98 17.79
N ILE A 522 21.95 8.23 18.21
CA ILE A 522 20.96 9.28 17.96
C ILE A 522 21.43 10.15 16.80
N ARG A 523 20.58 10.33 15.77
CA ARG A 523 20.84 11.36 14.76
C ARG A 523 20.40 12.74 15.26
N SER A 524 21.29 13.71 15.21
CA SER A 524 21.00 15.12 15.51
C SER A 524 20.25 15.81 14.35
N THR A 525 20.65 15.52 13.11
CA THR A 525 20.12 16.12 11.88
C THR A 525 19.36 15.12 10.99
N LEU A 526 18.72 15.61 9.92
CA LEU A 526 18.30 14.80 8.77
C LEU A 526 19.52 14.44 7.91
N TRP A 527 19.50 13.24 7.33
CA TRP A 527 20.60 12.67 6.55
C TRP A 527 20.12 12.23 5.15
N SER A 528 20.87 12.58 4.10
CA SER A 528 20.82 11.88 2.81
C SER A 528 21.33 10.43 2.92
N ALA A 529 21.08 9.59 1.90
CA ALA A 529 21.71 8.27 1.80
C ALA A 529 23.25 8.29 2.01
N SER A 530 23.93 9.32 1.50
CA SER A 530 25.39 9.48 1.62
C SER A 530 25.87 9.91 3.02
N GLU A 531 24.99 10.53 3.82
CA GLU A 531 25.25 10.87 5.22
C GLU A 531 24.91 9.69 6.12
N PHE A 532 23.85 8.96 5.81
CA PHE A 532 23.51 7.69 6.46
C PHE A 532 24.65 6.66 6.31
N ARG A 533 25.20 6.44 5.10
CA ARG A 533 26.37 5.54 4.92
C ARG A 533 27.54 5.90 5.82
N ARG A 534 27.93 7.18 5.83
CA ARG A 534 29.03 7.65 6.67
C ARG A 534 28.72 7.50 8.15
N ALA A 535 27.52 7.88 8.59
CA ALA A 535 27.11 7.69 9.99
C ALA A 535 27.09 6.21 10.41
N VAL A 536 26.65 5.29 9.55
CA VAL A 536 26.68 3.84 9.80
C VAL A 536 28.13 3.34 9.94
N ALA A 537 29.04 3.77 9.06
CA ALA A 537 30.46 3.42 9.13
C ALA A 537 31.17 4.03 10.36
N ASP A 538 31.06 5.34 10.54
CA ASP A 538 31.72 6.13 11.60
C ASP A 538 31.25 5.71 13.00
N THR A 539 29.97 5.33 13.14
CA THR A 539 29.39 4.94 14.44
C THR A 539 29.14 3.44 14.58
N GLY A 540 29.36 2.63 13.56
CA GLY A 540 29.20 1.16 13.59
C GLY A 540 27.78 0.69 13.89
N VAL A 541 26.75 1.28 13.27
CA VAL A 541 25.35 0.88 13.48
C VAL A 541 25.14 -0.57 13.01
N THR A 542 24.50 -1.39 13.84
CA THR A 542 24.18 -2.80 13.55
C THR A 542 22.71 -3.03 13.21
N VAL A 543 21.83 -2.16 13.71
CA VAL A 543 20.37 -2.23 13.49
C VAL A 543 19.84 -0.86 13.10
N ALA A 544 19.16 -0.78 11.96
CA ALA A 544 18.47 0.43 11.50
C ALA A 544 17.01 0.13 11.16
N ASP A 545 16.12 1.07 11.49
CA ASP A 545 14.71 1.02 11.15
C ASP A 545 14.33 2.27 10.36
N LEU A 546 13.85 2.07 9.13
CA LEU A 546 13.83 3.07 8.07
C LEU A 546 12.54 2.98 7.24
N PRO A 547 11.87 4.09 6.87
CA PRO A 547 10.75 4.04 5.92
C PRO A 547 11.14 3.39 4.58
N PRO A 548 10.28 2.59 3.93
CA PRO A 548 10.59 1.92 2.66
C PRO A 548 11.09 2.84 1.56
N SER A 549 10.55 4.08 1.49
CA SER A 549 11.04 5.13 0.58
C SER A 549 12.48 5.60 0.87
N TYR A 550 12.90 5.63 2.15
CA TYR A 550 14.26 5.97 2.55
C TYR A 550 15.25 4.84 2.24
N LEU A 551 14.86 3.59 2.56
CA LEU A 551 15.63 2.40 2.23
C LEU A 551 15.87 2.28 0.72
N HIS A 552 14.87 2.65 -0.11
CA HIS A 552 15.00 2.67 -1.56
C HIS A 552 16.09 3.63 -2.06
N GLU A 553 16.16 4.87 -1.54
CA GLU A 553 17.25 5.80 -1.90
C GLU A 553 18.61 5.26 -1.44
N VAL A 554 18.71 4.75 -0.20
CA VAL A 554 19.96 4.18 0.32
C VAL A 554 20.48 3.06 -0.58
N LEU A 555 19.61 2.17 -1.06
CA LEU A 555 19.99 1.09 -1.98
C LEU A 555 20.44 1.62 -3.36
N LEU A 556 19.72 2.60 -3.93
CA LEU A 556 20.08 3.20 -5.22
C LEU A 556 21.41 3.97 -5.17
N ASP A 557 21.59 4.86 -4.18
CA ASP A 557 22.77 5.70 -4.04
C ASP A 557 24.02 4.87 -3.68
N THR A 558 23.85 3.82 -2.88
CA THR A 558 24.94 2.88 -2.58
C THR A 558 25.28 2.00 -3.80
N GLY A 559 24.28 1.57 -4.57
CA GLY A 559 24.50 0.86 -5.84
C GLY A 559 25.22 1.70 -6.89
N ALA A 560 24.88 2.99 -6.99
CA ALA A 560 25.52 3.94 -7.91
C ALA A 560 26.97 4.30 -7.51
N THR A 561 27.28 4.31 -6.21
CA THR A 561 28.63 4.61 -5.70
C THR A 561 29.52 3.37 -5.51
N GLY A 562 28.93 2.18 -5.37
CA GLY A 562 29.62 0.93 -5.05
C GLY A 562 30.05 0.78 -3.59
N ASP A 563 29.75 1.78 -2.74
CA ASP A 563 30.22 1.92 -1.36
C ASP A 563 29.43 1.07 -0.36
N TRP A 564 29.32 -0.24 -0.64
CA TRP A 564 28.65 -1.20 0.24
C TRP A 564 29.45 -1.50 1.52
N GLU A 565 30.74 -1.19 1.53
CA GLU A 565 31.63 -1.38 2.68
C GLU A 565 31.20 -0.53 3.88
N ALA A 566 30.79 0.72 3.64
CA ALA A 566 30.28 1.63 4.67
C ALA A 566 29.00 1.13 5.38
N LEU A 567 28.32 0.12 4.83
CA LEU A 567 27.12 -0.50 5.41
C LEU A 567 27.36 -1.91 5.97
N ARG A 568 28.60 -2.45 5.93
CA ARG A 568 28.93 -3.82 6.35
C ARG A 568 28.56 -4.12 7.82
N SER A 569 28.48 -3.12 8.69
CA SER A 569 28.11 -3.31 10.10
C SER A 569 26.64 -3.66 10.32
N LEU A 570 25.75 -3.36 9.37
CA LEU A 570 24.33 -3.68 9.45
C LEU A 570 24.12 -5.20 9.41
N ARG A 571 23.43 -5.74 10.43
CA ARG A 571 22.94 -7.13 10.45
C ARG A 571 21.43 -7.23 10.31
N LEU A 572 20.71 -6.14 10.55
CA LEU A 572 19.26 -6.07 10.51
C LEU A 572 18.82 -4.69 10.03
N VAL A 573 17.97 -4.68 9.00
CA VAL A 573 17.18 -3.54 8.58
C VAL A 573 15.71 -3.87 8.83
N ILE A 574 15.03 -3.01 9.58
CA ILE A 574 13.58 -3.01 9.72
C ILE A 574 13.04 -1.92 8.80
N THR A 575 11.88 -2.15 8.20
CA THR A 575 11.23 -1.14 7.37
C THR A 575 9.72 -1.23 7.51
N GLY A 576 9.05 -0.09 7.65
CA GLY A 576 7.63 -0.06 7.94
C GLY A 576 7.01 1.32 7.78
N GLY A 577 5.71 1.42 8.06
CA GLY A 577 4.96 2.67 7.92
C GLY A 577 4.59 3.04 6.47
N GLU A 578 5.00 2.28 5.46
CA GLU A 578 4.58 2.40 4.06
C GLU A 578 4.44 0.99 3.45
N ALA A 579 3.78 0.86 2.29
CA ALA A 579 3.79 -0.40 1.54
C ALA A 579 5.14 -0.58 0.83
N MET A 580 5.85 -1.68 1.09
CA MET A 580 7.14 -1.93 0.45
C MET A 580 6.96 -2.41 -1.00
N MET A 581 7.61 -1.69 -1.93
CA MET A 581 7.56 -1.96 -3.37
C MET A 581 8.47 -3.14 -3.75
N PRO A 582 8.08 -3.99 -4.73
CA PRO A 582 8.92 -5.08 -5.24
C PRO A 582 10.29 -4.60 -5.77
N ASP A 583 10.36 -3.36 -6.27
CA ASP A 583 11.60 -2.74 -6.71
C ASP A 583 12.60 -2.51 -5.56
N THR A 584 12.14 -2.15 -4.36
CA THR A 584 13.01 -2.04 -3.17
C THR A 584 13.53 -3.41 -2.75
N VAL A 585 12.65 -4.43 -2.76
CA VAL A 585 13.00 -5.82 -2.43
C VAL A 585 14.03 -6.37 -3.43
N ARG A 586 13.85 -6.11 -4.73
CA ARG A 586 14.80 -6.51 -5.78
C ARG A 586 16.16 -5.85 -5.60
N LEU A 587 16.21 -4.52 -5.45
CA LEU A 587 17.45 -3.78 -5.20
C LEU A 587 18.20 -4.30 -3.96
N TRP A 588 17.48 -4.68 -2.91
CA TRP A 588 18.08 -5.30 -1.73
C TRP A 588 18.63 -6.70 -2.03
N ARG A 589 17.88 -7.58 -2.72
CA ARG A 589 18.32 -8.93 -3.11
C ARG A 589 19.54 -8.91 -4.04
N ASP A 590 19.61 -7.96 -4.96
CA ASP A 590 20.72 -7.80 -5.91
C ASP A 590 21.98 -7.24 -5.21
N SER A 591 21.83 -6.55 -4.07
CA SER A 591 22.91 -5.94 -3.32
C SER A 591 23.69 -6.92 -2.42
N PRO A 592 24.87 -6.53 -1.91
CA PRO A 592 25.53 -7.21 -0.78
C PRO A 592 24.72 -7.21 0.54
N LEU A 593 23.74 -6.32 0.72
CA LEU A 593 22.93 -6.26 1.95
C LEU A 593 21.90 -7.40 2.08
N ARG A 594 21.77 -8.27 1.06
CA ARG A 594 21.02 -9.54 1.12
C ARG A 594 21.53 -10.54 2.18
N ASP A 595 22.67 -10.23 2.80
CA ASP A 595 23.28 -11.00 3.89
C ASP A 595 22.93 -10.43 5.28
N CYS A 596 22.36 -9.22 5.34
CA CYS A 596 21.60 -8.72 6.49
C CYS A 596 20.24 -9.45 6.58
N ARG A 597 19.52 -9.32 7.70
CA ARG A 597 18.07 -9.55 7.75
C ARG A 597 17.35 -8.29 7.26
N LEU A 598 16.32 -8.43 6.42
CA LEU A 598 15.38 -7.34 6.09
C LEU A 598 13.98 -7.75 6.54
N ILE A 599 13.33 -6.92 7.36
CA ILE A 599 12.00 -7.19 7.92
C ILE A 599 11.04 -6.07 7.50
N ASN A 600 9.94 -6.44 6.84
CA ASN A 600 8.79 -5.58 6.62
C ASN A 600 7.90 -5.60 7.87
N ALA A 601 7.63 -4.43 8.44
CA ALA A 601 6.95 -4.24 9.70
C ALA A 601 5.66 -3.44 9.51
N TYR A 602 4.56 -3.92 10.09
CA TYR A 602 3.27 -3.25 10.03
C TYR A 602 2.65 -3.14 11.42
N GLY A 603 2.16 -1.94 11.71
CA GLY A 603 1.12 -1.69 12.70
C GLY A 603 0.52 -0.29 12.53
N PRO A 604 -0.69 -0.07 13.06
CA PRO A 604 -1.19 1.25 13.44
C PRO A 604 -0.80 1.59 14.89
N THR A 605 -0.74 2.88 15.22
CA THR A 605 -0.42 3.36 16.58
C THR A 605 -1.40 2.85 17.63
N GLU A 606 -2.66 2.63 17.26
CA GLU A 606 -3.70 2.03 18.09
C GLU A 606 -3.44 0.56 18.50
N THR A 607 -2.39 -0.07 17.99
CA THR A 607 -1.95 -1.43 18.36
C THR A 607 -0.50 -1.48 18.88
N THR A 608 0.04 -0.34 19.33
CA THR A 608 1.42 -0.19 19.82
C THR A 608 2.47 -0.49 18.75
N ILE A 609 2.67 0.47 17.84
CA ILE A 609 3.76 0.53 16.84
C ILE A 609 3.66 -0.55 15.76
N THR A 610 4.00 -1.79 16.08
CA THR A 610 4.12 -2.91 15.13
C THR A 610 3.37 -4.11 15.69
N CYS A 611 2.49 -4.73 14.89
CA CYS A 611 1.70 -5.90 15.28
C CYS A 611 1.87 -7.12 14.36
N THR A 612 2.37 -6.95 13.13
CA THR A 612 2.73 -8.05 12.21
C THR A 612 4.10 -7.82 11.56
N LEU A 613 4.82 -8.90 11.23
CA LEU A 613 6.11 -8.87 10.57
C LEU A 613 6.20 -9.89 9.42
N PHE A 614 6.93 -9.53 8.36
CA PHE A 614 7.37 -10.43 7.29
C PHE A 614 8.89 -10.30 7.09
N GLU A 615 9.64 -11.40 7.10
CA GLU A 615 11.08 -11.40 6.85
C GLU A 615 11.37 -11.71 5.38
N ILE A 616 12.08 -10.82 4.69
CA ILE A 616 12.34 -10.90 3.26
C ILE A 616 13.43 -11.94 2.99
N GLY A 617 13.03 -13.07 2.39
CA GLY A 617 13.95 -14.12 1.99
C GLY A 617 14.92 -13.70 0.87
N ARG A 618 16.08 -14.35 0.77
CA ARG A 618 17.04 -14.12 -0.33
C ARG A 618 16.47 -14.46 -1.72
N GLN A 619 15.51 -15.37 -1.79
CA GLN A 619 14.73 -15.68 -3.00
C GLN A 619 13.29 -15.17 -2.82
N PRO A 620 12.59 -14.81 -3.91
CA PRO A 620 11.15 -14.50 -3.84
C PRO A 620 10.36 -15.70 -3.34
N SER A 621 9.50 -15.46 -2.36
CA SER A 621 8.43 -16.38 -1.95
C SER A 621 7.19 -16.20 -2.85
N GLU A 622 6.31 -17.20 -2.88
CA GLU A 622 5.04 -17.11 -3.61
C GLU A 622 4.15 -15.99 -3.06
N SER A 623 4.19 -15.74 -1.75
CA SER A 623 3.45 -14.67 -1.09
C SER A 623 3.89 -13.26 -1.50
N GLU A 624 5.07 -13.07 -2.10
CA GLU A 624 5.52 -11.78 -2.64
C GLU A 624 4.99 -11.45 -4.04
N GLN A 625 4.31 -12.40 -4.70
CA GLN A 625 3.77 -12.17 -6.05
C GLN A 625 2.54 -11.24 -6.05
N THR A 626 2.03 -10.86 -4.87
CA THR A 626 0.82 -10.02 -4.69
C THR A 626 1.03 -8.51 -4.86
N GLY A 627 2.02 -8.08 -5.67
CA GLY A 627 2.25 -6.68 -6.07
C GLY A 627 2.95 -5.78 -5.02
N HIS A 628 2.74 -6.02 -3.73
CA HIS A 628 3.55 -5.49 -2.62
C HIS A 628 4.05 -6.62 -1.74
N ALA A 629 5.13 -6.40 -0.98
CA ALA A 629 5.59 -7.36 0.01
C ALA A 629 4.52 -7.54 1.12
N PRO A 630 4.21 -8.79 1.54
CA PRO A 630 3.28 -9.07 2.63
C PRO A 630 3.63 -8.31 3.93
N ILE A 631 2.60 -8.02 4.72
CA ILE A 631 2.77 -7.56 6.11
C ILE A 631 2.96 -8.74 7.09
N GLY A 632 2.86 -9.97 6.58
CA GLY A 632 3.36 -11.19 7.23
C GLY A 632 2.43 -11.75 8.28
N ARG A 633 2.99 -12.18 9.43
CA ARG A 633 2.24 -12.85 10.50
C ARG A 633 2.19 -12.01 11.78
N PRO A 634 1.17 -12.20 12.65
CA PRO A 634 1.11 -11.55 13.96
C PRO A 634 2.34 -11.81 14.82
N LEU A 635 2.71 -10.83 15.63
CA LEU A 635 3.70 -11.00 16.69
C LEU A 635 3.20 -11.95 17.80
N PRO A 636 4.12 -12.57 18.58
CA PRO A 636 3.78 -13.16 19.87
C PRO A 636 2.92 -12.20 20.70
N GLY A 637 1.77 -12.68 21.21
CA GLY A 637 0.84 -11.89 22.00
C GLY A 637 -0.03 -10.87 21.24
N ALA A 638 0.18 -10.68 19.94
CA ALA A 638 -0.77 -10.00 19.07
C ALA A 638 -1.75 -11.03 18.46
N LYS A 639 -2.96 -10.58 18.12
CA LYS A 639 -3.87 -11.35 17.26
C LYS A 639 -4.21 -10.56 16.00
N ALA A 640 -4.38 -11.23 14.87
CA ALA A 640 -4.98 -10.64 13.67
C ALA A 640 -6.16 -11.47 13.16
N PHE A 641 -7.20 -10.79 12.71
CA PHE A 641 -8.36 -11.37 12.04
C PHE A 641 -8.69 -10.53 10.82
N ILE A 642 -9.16 -11.17 9.74
CA ILE A 642 -9.64 -10.49 8.54
C ILE A 642 -11.13 -10.81 8.45
N LEU A 643 -11.96 -9.78 8.56
CA LEU A 643 -13.40 -9.91 8.73
C LEU A 643 -14.17 -9.27 7.57
N ASP A 644 -15.31 -9.86 7.20
CA ASP A 644 -16.28 -9.22 6.30
C ASP A 644 -17.07 -8.11 7.01
N ARG A 645 -17.93 -7.39 6.27
CA ARG A 645 -18.74 -6.28 6.83
C ARG A 645 -19.76 -6.72 7.90
N TYR A 646 -19.97 -8.02 8.08
CA TYR A 646 -20.82 -8.61 9.11
C TYR A 646 -20.01 -9.13 10.32
N GLY A 647 -18.69 -8.90 10.34
CA GLY A 647 -17.80 -9.35 11.40
C GLY A 647 -17.42 -10.84 11.34
N GLN A 648 -17.72 -11.53 10.23
CA GLN A 648 -17.39 -12.95 10.06
C GLN A 648 -15.99 -13.12 9.45
N PRO A 649 -15.21 -14.14 9.87
CA PRO A 649 -13.88 -14.39 9.33
C PRO A 649 -13.94 -14.88 7.87
N VAL A 650 -13.04 -14.37 7.02
CA VAL A 650 -12.99 -14.70 5.58
C VAL A 650 -11.92 -15.76 5.27
N PRO A 651 -12.11 -16.61 4.23
CA PRO A 651 -11.16 -17.65 3.84
C PRO A 651 -9.90 -17.11 3.15
N SER A 652 -8.89 -17.97 3.02
CA SER A 652 -7.64 -17.66 2.29
C SER A 652 -7.92 -17.22 0.84
N GLY A 653 -7.35 -16.08 0.46
CA GLY A 653 -7.53 -15.41 -0.83
C GLY A 653 -8.60 -14.30 -0.84
N VAL A 654 -9.59 -14.34 0.06
CA VAL A 654 -10.70 -13.36 0.13
C VAL A 654 -10.28 -12.12 0.92
N ALA A 655 -10.75 -10.95 0.48
CA ALA A 655 -10.42 -9.66 1.08
C ALA A 655 -11.45 -9.22 2.14
N GLY A 656 -10.97 -8.67 3.25
CA GLY A 656 -11.80 -8.08 4.32
C GLY A 656 -11.11 -6.95 5.05
N GLU A 657 -11.72 -6.45 6.13
CA GLU A 657 -11.11 -5.47 7.03
C GLU A 657 -10.20 -6.16 8.06
N LEU A 658 -8.95 -5.71 8.15
CA LEU A 658 -7.99 -6.19 9.14
C LEU A 658 -8.36 -5.66 10.53
N HIS A 659 -8.43 -6.58 11.50
CA HIS A 659 -8.74 -6.32 12.90
C HIS A 659 -7.62 -6.90 13.78
N ILE A 660 -7.09 -6.09 14.70
CA ILE A 660 -5.95 -6.48 15.55
C ILE A 660 -6.36 -6.58 17.02
N GLY A 661 -6.05 -7.70 17.66
CA GLY A 661 -6.27 -7.96 19.08
C GLY A 661 -4.98 -8.21 19.85
N GLY A 662 -5.10 -8.56 21.14
CA GLY A 662 -3.97 -8.95 21.99
C GLY A 662 -3.32 -7.80 22.78
N ALA A 663 -2.11 -8.02 23.28
CA ALA A 663 -1.47 -7.17 24.29
C ALA A 663 -1.11 -5.75 23.81
N GLY A 664 -0.92 -5.56 22.50
CA GLY A 664 -0.60 -4.27 21.90
C GLY A 664 -1.77 -3.28 21.78
N VAL A 665 -3.02 -3.73 21.95
CA VAL A 665 -4.21 -2.87 21.71
C VAL A 665 -4.25 -1.69 22.70
N ALA A 666 -4.27 -0.47 22.16
CA ALA A 666 -4.30 0.78 22.90
C ALA A 666 -5.45 0.87 23.91
N LEU A 667 -5.29 1.66 24.97
CA LEU A 667 -6.37 1.88 25.95
C LEU A 667 -7.59 2.54 25.28
N GLY A 668 -7.35 3.51 24.39
CA GLY A 668 -8.35 4.17 23.56
C GLY A 668 -7.82 5.49 22.98
N TYR A 669 -8.73 6.37 22.58
CA TYR A 669 -8.41 7.75 22.20
C TYR A 669 -8.65 8.71 23.38
N LEU A 670 -7.71 9.62 23.60
CA LEU A 670 -7.80 10.63 24.66
C LEU A 670 -9.04 11.50 24.46
N ASN A 671 -9.79 11.71 25.55
CA ASN A 671 -11.05 12.48 25.60
C ASN A 671 -12.17 12.04 24.63
N GLN A 672 -12.03 10.93 23.89
CA GLN A 672 -12.93 10.55 22.80
C GLN A 672 -13.53 9.14 23.03
N PRO A 673 -14.44 8.98 24.02
CA PRO A 673 -15.02 7.68 24.36
C PRO A 673 -15.90 7.12 23.24
N ALA A 674 -16.62 7.95 22.48
CA ALA A 674 -17.46 7.50 21.37
C ALA A 674 -16.65 6.88 20.23
N LEU A 675 -15.62 7.59 19.74
CA LEU A 675 -14.68 7.07 18.73
C LEU A 675 -13.90 5.85 19.26
N THR A 676 -13.64 5.79 20.57
CA THR A 676 -13.05 4.61 21.21
C THR A 676 -13.99 3.41 21.13
N ALA A 677 -15.28 3.56 21.45
CA ALA A 677 -16.26 2.47 21.32
C ALA A 677 -16.49 2.03 19.87
N GLU A 678 -16.39 2.95 18.90
CA GLU A 678 -16.51 2.66 17.47
C GLU A 678 -15.32 1.85 16.93
N LYS A 679 -14.08 2.19 17.33
CA LYS A 679 -12.86 1.56 16.79
C LYS A 679 -12.29 0.43 17.63
N PHE A 680 -12.61 0.32 18.93
CA PHE A 680 -12.10 -0.71 19.83
C PHE A 680 -13.22 -1.65 20.29
N VAL A 681 -13.70 -2.48 19.36
CA VAL A 681 -14.88 -3.34 19.50
C VAL A 681 -14.60 -4.65 20.25
N ALA A 682 -15.64 -5.30 20.77
CA ALA A 682 -15.53 -6.68 21.24
C ALA A 682 -15.29 -7.64 20.06
N SER A 683 -14.46 -8.67 20.25
CA SER A 683 -14.20 -9.67 19.22
C SER A 683 -15.39 -10.60 18.98
N PRO A 684 -15.92 -10.72 17.75
CA PRO A 684 -16.98 -11.68 17.43
C PRO A 684 -16.47 -13.14 17.39
N VAL A 685 -15.15 -13.33 17.23
CA VAL A 685 -14.53 -14.65 17.00
C VAL A 685 -13.70 -15.18 18.18
N SER A 686 -13.25 -14.31 19.09
CA SER A 686 -12.42 -14.68 20.25
C SER A 686 -12.98 -13.98 21.51
N PRO A 687 -14.03 -14.54 22.16
CA PRO A 687 -14.75 -13.91 23.26
C PRO A 687 -13.84 -13.38 24.39
N GLY A 688 -14.24 -12.26 25.00
CA GLY A 688 -13.47 -11.57 26.03
C GLY A 688 -12.28 -10.75 25.51
N THR A 689 -11.87 -10.91 24.24
CA THR A 689 -10.85 -10.05 23.62
C THR A 689 -11.46 -8.81 22.97
N ARG A 690 -10.71 -7.71 22.98
CA ARG A 690 -11.04 -6.44 22.30
C ARG A 690 -10.18 -6.31 21.04
N LEU A 691 -10.79 -5.94 19.92
CA LEU A 691 -10.13 -5.73 18.63
C LEU A 691 -10.12 -4.24 18.29
N TYR A 692 -9.00 -3.76 17.76
CA TYR A 692 -8.94 -2.50 17.05
C TYR A 692 -9.31 -2.71 15.57
N LYS A 693 -10.32 -1.97 15.10
CA LYS A 693 -10.72 -1.86 13.68
C LYS A 693 -9.71 -0.99 12.93
N THR A 694 -8.90 -1.56 12.06
CA THR A 694 -7.81 -0.79 11.43
C THR A 694 -8.28 0.14 10.32
N GLY A 695 -9.33 -0.23 9.58
CA GLY A 695 -9.70 0.37 8.29
C GLY A 695 -8.78 -0.02 7.12
N ASP A 696 -7.82 -0.93 7.32
CA ASP A 696 -6.99 -1.50 6.25
C ASP A 696 -7.71 -2.68 5.59
N ARG A 697 -7.72 -2.73 4.25
CA ARG A 697 -8.19 -3.89 3.47
C ARG A 697 -7.04 -4.89 3.35
N ALA A 698 -7.28 -6.14 3.68
CA ALA A 698 -6.26 -7.20 3.66
C ALA A 698 -6.83 -8.54 3.21
N ARG A 699 -5.96 -9.50 2.88
CA ARG A 699 -6.33 -10.92 2.70
C ARG A 699 -5.29 -11.85 3.31
N TRP A 700 -5.73 -13.04 3.72
CA TRP A 700 -4.83 -14.15 4.03
C TRP A 700 -4.31 -14.77 2.73
N LEU A 701 -3.05 -15.19 2.75
CA LEU A 701 -2.42 -15.99 1.70
C LEU A 701 -2.33 -17.46 2.15
N ALA A 702 -2.07 -18.37 1.21
CA ALA A 702 -2.08 -19.82 1.48
C ALA A 702 -1.03 -20.28 2.51
N ASP A 703 0.04 -19.50 2.72
CA ASP A 703 1.07 -19.72 3.74
C ASP A 703 0.71 -19.10 5.12
N GLY A 704 -0.50 -18.58 5.29
CA GLY A 704 -0.93 -17.90 6.51
C GLY A 704 -0.24 -16.56 6.77
N THR A 705 0.39 -15.94 5.76
CA THR A 705 0.78 -14.53 5.81
C THR A 705 -0.37 -13.61 5.36
N ILE A 706 -0.30 -12.35 5.74
CA ILE A 706 -1.29 -11.33 5.41
C ILE A 706 -0.74 -10.42 4.29
N ALA A 707 -1.49 -10.31 3.19
CA ALA A 707 -1.27 -9.30 2.17
C ALA A 707 -2.11 -8.05 2.47
N PHE A 708 -1.46 -6.89 2.46
CA PHE A 708 -2.12 -5.57 2.53
C PHE A 708 -2.60 -5.16 1.14
N LEU A 709 -3.88 -4.77 1.02
CA LEU A 709 -4.55 -4.45 -0.25
C LEU A 709 -4.93 -2.97 -0.38
N GLY A 710 -4.68 -2.15 0.65
CA GLY A 710 -5.01 -0.72 0.67
C GLY A 710 -5.85 -0.31 1.88
N ARG A 711 -6.49 0.85 1.79
CA ARG A 711 -7.43 1.37 2.80
C ARG A 711 -8.88 1.19 2.35
N LEU A 712 -9.79 1.14 3.34
CA LEU A 712 -11.24 1.23 3.15
C LEU A 712 -11.75 2.67 3.23
N ASP A 713 -10.91 3.61 3.67
CA ASP A 713 -11.17 5.03 3.85
C ASP A 713 -10.09 5.91 3.16
N ASP A 714 -10.26 7.23 3.22
CA ASP A 714 -9.42 8.22 2.53
C ASP A 714 -8.11 8.56 3.26
N GLN A 715 -7.64 7.62 4.07
CA GLN A 715 -6.36 7.66 4.75
C GLN A 715 -5.24 7.25 3.79
N VAL A 716 -4.06 7.86 3.92
CA VAL A 716 -2.84 7.39 3.26
C VAL A 716 -1.63 7.47 4.19
N LYS A 717 -0.58 6.71 3.85
CA LYS A 717 0.74 6.85 4.46
C LYS A 717 1.68 7.48 3.42
N ILE A 718 2.35 8.57 3.80
CA ILE A 718 3.22 9.39 2.94
C ILE A 718 4.53 9.65 3.68
N ARG A 719 5.66 9.12 3.19
CA ARG A 719 7.00 9.25 3.78
C ARG A 719 7.02 8.71 5.23
N GLY A 720 6.24 7.66 5.49
CA GLY A 720 5.98 7.08 6.81
C GLY A 720 4.96 7.84 7.68
N PHE A 721 4.52 9.04 7.30
CA PHE A 721 3.51 9.80 8.05
C PHE A 721 2.08 9.37 7.69
N ARG A 722 1.23 9.20 8.70
CA ARG A 722 -0.21 8.93 8.54
C ARG A 722 -0.95 10.23 8.24
N VAL A 723 -1.65 10.28 7.10
CA VAL A 723 -2.37 11.47 6.60
C VAL A 723 -3.83 11.09 6.37
N GLU A 724 -4.73 12.01 6.70
CA GLU A 724 -6.17 11.92 6.43
C GLU A 724 -6.51 12.98 5.37
N CYS A 725 -6.98 12.58 4.18
CA CYS A 725 -7.32 13.57 3.14
C CYS A 725 -8.43 14.52 3.61
N GLY A 726 -9.38 14.03 4.41
CA GLY A 726 -10.43 14.84 5.03
C GLY A 726 -9.94 15.95 5.97
N GLU A 727 -8.76 15.79 6.61
CA GLU A 727 -8.15 16.84 7.45
C GLU A 727 -7.62 18.00 6.59
N ILE A 728 -7.12 17.68 5.39
CA ILE A 728 -6.66 18.67 4.41
C ILE A 728 -7.87 19.34 3.74
N GLU A 729 -8.92 18.59 3.38
CA GLU A 729 -10.17 19.13 2.84
C GLU A 729 -10.90 20.03 3.83
N ALA A 730 -10.86 19.73 5.14
CA ALA A 730 -11.43 20.57 6.19
C ALA A 730 -10.63 21.88 6.32
N ALA A 731 -9.29 21.82 6.33
CA ALA A 731 -8.44 23.01 6.37
C ALA A 731 -8.58 23.88 5.10
N LEU A 732 -8.73 23.26 3.92
CA LEU A 732 -9.01 23.97 2.66
C LEU A 732 -10.35 24.72 2.71
N ARG A 733 -11.44 24.06 3.14
CA ARG A 733 -12.77 24.67 3.28
C ARG A 733 -12.89 25.70 4.41
N ALA A 734 -11.85 25.85 5.24
CA ALA A 734 -11.76 26.88 6.27
C ALA A 734 -11.07 28.17 5.78
N LEU A 735 -10.79 28.29 4.47
CA LEU A 735 -10.21 29.47 3.83
C LEU A 735 -11.27 30.19 3.01
N ASP A 736 -11.41 31.51 3.20
CA ASP A 736 -12.36 32.38 2.47
C ASP A 736 -12.17 32.37 0.94
N LEU A 737 -11.05 31.81 0.46
CA LEU A 737 -10.71 31.65 -0.96
C LEU A 737 -11.28 30.38 -1.60
N VAL A 738 -11.83 29.42 -0.83
CA VAL A 738 -12.11 28.05 -1.30
C VAL A 738 -13.53 27.61 -0.95
N ARG A 739 -14.40 27.59 -1.97
CA ARG A 739 -15.81 27.19 -1.87
C ARG A 739 -16.01 25.70 -1.63
N GLN A 740 -15.23 24.87 -2.31
CA GLN A 740 -15.24 23.41 -2.20
C GLN A 740 -13.81 22.88 -2.38
N ALA A 741 -13.49 21.78 -1.71
CA ALA A 741 -12.21 21.10 -1.86
C ALA A 741 -12.38 19.58 -1.75
N VAL A 742 -11.63 18.85 -2.59
CA VAL A 742 -11.41 17.40 -2.49
C VAL A 742 -9.92 17.15 -2.61
N VAL A 743 -9.35 16.27 -1.79
CA VAL A 743 -7.93 15.93 -1.83
C VAL A 743 -7.79 14.45 -2.14
N LEU A 744 -7.11 14.13 -3.24
CA LEU A 744 -6.83 12.75 -3.61
C LEU A 744 -5.33 12.44 -3.48
N PRO A 745 -4.97 11.26 -2.96
CA PRO A 745 -3.62 10.76 -3.11
C PRO A 745 -3.36 10.36 -4.56
N ARG A 746 -2.19 10.71 -5.08
CA ARG A 746 -1.73 10.28 -6.42
C ARG A 746 -0.30 9.76 -6.31
N THR A 747 -0.07 8.55 -6.78
CA THR A 747 1.29 8.00 -6.89
C THR A 747 1.88 8.41 -8.23
N VAL A 748 2.92 9.24 -8.21
CA VAL A 748 3.70 9.63 -9.40
C VAL A 748 5.12 9.13 -9.22
N ASP A 749 5.61 8.35 -10.19
CA ASP A 749 6.95 7.75 -10.22
C ASP A 749 7.41 7.15 -8.87
N ARG A 750 6.53 6.31 -8.30
CA ARG A 750 6.68 5.59 -7.01
C ARG A 750 6.58 6.46 -5.74
N SER A 751 6.36 7.76 -5.87
CA SER A 751 6.10 8.66 -4.73
C SER A 751 4.59 8.92 -4.55
N THR A 752 4.05 8.69 -3.36
CA THR A 752 2.67 9.11 -3.02
C THR A 752 2.65 10.59 -2.69
N GLN A 753 1.81 11.35 -3.38
CA GLN A 753 1.65 12.79 -3.24
C GLN A 753 0.18 13.16 -3.05
N LEU A 754 -0.10 14.41 -2.71
CA LEU A 754 -1.45 14.93 -2.45
C LEU A 754 -1.82 15.93 -3.55
N THR A 755 -2.89 15.63 -4.29
CA THR A 755 -3.48 16.55 -5.28
C THR A 755 -4.77 17.13 -4.73
N ALA A 756 -4.84 18.45 -4.61
CA ALA A 756 -6.05 19.15 -4.17
C ALA A 756 -6.82 19.73 -5.36
N PHE A 757 -8.08 19.30 -5.48
CA PHE A 757 -9.05 19.82 -6.43
C PHE A 757 -9.89 20.86 -5.71
N VAL A 758 -9.82 22.11 -6.15
CA VAL A 758 -10.30 23.28 -5.41
C VAL A 758 -11.20 24.13 -6.28
N VAL A 759 -12.39 24.44 -5.77
CA VAL A 759 -13.32 25.40 -6.38
C VAL A 759 -13.07 26.75 -5.71
N PRO A 760 -12.62 27.77 -6.44
CA PRO A 760 -12.32 29.07 -5.89
C PRO A 760 -13.59 29.83 -5.50
N GLU A 761 -13.52 30.67 -4.48
CA GLU A 761 -14.53 31.69 -4.23
C GLU A 761 -14.18 32.95 -5.06
N GLY A 762 -14.93 33.17 -6.15
CA GLY A 762 -14.71 34.26 -7.10
C GLY A 762 -13.64 34.02 -8.19
N ASP A 763 -13.61 34.93 -9.18
CA ASP A 763 -12.87 34.71 -10.44
C ASP A 763 -11.34 34.72 -10.31
N GLY A 764 -10.81 35.28 -9.20
CA GLY A 764 -9.53 34.86 -8.62
C GLY A 764 -8.36 35.86 -8.70
N ALA A 765 -7.47 35.74 -7.71
CA ALA A 765 -6.19 36.44 -7.65
C ALA A 765 -5.12 35.77 -8.54
N ALA A 766 -4.06 36.51 -8.86
CA ALA A 766 -3.02 36.09 -9.80
C ALA A 766 -2.18 34.87 -9.36
N ASP A 767 -2.07 34.60 -8.06
CA ASP A 767 -1.38 33.43 -7.48
C ASP A 767 -2.26 32.67 -6.47
N PHE A 768 -3.45 32.26 -6.93
CA PHE A 768 -4.39 31.49 -6.11
C PHE A 768 -3.76 30.25 -5.46
N ALA A 769 -2.91 29.51 -6.18
CA ALA A 769 -2.28 28.30 -5.66
C ALA A 769 -1.21 28.61 -4.60
N GLY A 770 -0.36 29.60 -4.82
CA GLY A 770 0.65 30.02 -3.85
C GLY A 770 0.02 30.62 -2.59
N ASP A 771 -1.06 31.40 -2.71
CA ASP A 771 -1.77 31.96 -1.56
C ASP A 771 -2.47 30.88 -0.73
N VAL A 772 -3.14 29.90 -1.36
CA VAL A 772 -3.77 28.77 -0.64
C VAL A 772 -2.71 27.83 -0.03
N LYS A 773 -1.62 27.49 -0.73
CA LYS A 773 -0.47 26.75 -0.15
C LYS A 773 0.10 27.48 1.08
N ARG A 774 0.27 28.81 1.01
CA ARG A 774 0.80 29.64 2.11
C ARG A 774 -0.16 29.73 3.29
N ALA A 775 -1.47 29.73 3.04
CA ALA A 775 -2.48 29.66 4.09
C ALA A 775 -2.51 28.30 4.79
N LEU A 776 -2.49 27.18 4.03
CA LEU A 776 -2.47 25.83 4.59
C LEU A 776 -1.25 25.54 5.47
N LYS A 777 -0.06 26.09 5.13
CA LYS A 777 1.15 25.96 5.97
C LYS A 777 1.02 26.61 7.36
N ARG A 778 -0.01 27.44 7.60
CA ARG A 778 -0.33 27.97 8.93
C ARG A 778 -1.19 27.01 9.76
N THR A 779 -1.88 26.07 9.11
CA THR A 779 -2.85 25.15 9.73
C THR A 779 -2.38 23.70 9.81
N LEU A 780 -1.62 23.23 8.81
CA LEU A 780 -1.25 21.82 8.58
C LEU A 780 0.28 21.63 8.51
N PRO A 781 0.82 20.48 8.95
CA PRO A 781 2.23 20.12 8.75
C PRO A 781 2.62 20.06 7.27
N ASP A 782 3.89 20.34 6.94
CA ASP A 782 4.40 20.34 5.56
C ASP A 782 4.12 19.05 4.76
N HIS A 783 4.07 17.88 5.42
CA HIS A 783 3.79 16.60 4.77
C HIS A 783 2.29 16.39 4.44
N MET A 784 1.41 17.28 4.90
CA MET A 784 -0.03 17.31 4.58
C MET A 784 -0.39 18.41 3.57
N ILE A 785 0.57 19.22 3.13
CA ILE A 785 0.34 20.26 2.12
C ILE A 785 0.27 19.61 0.73
N PRO A 786 -0.80 19.83 -0.06
CA PRO A 786 -0.87 19.39 -1.45
C PRO A 786 0.27 19.98 -2.29
N SER A 787 0.93 19.14 -3.10
CA SER A 787 1.83 19.62 -4.14
C SER A 787 0.99 20.22 -5.26
N VAL A 788 0.26 19.38 -5.98
CA VAL A 788 -0.57 19.81 -7.11
C VAL A 788 -1.89 20.43 -6.62
N MET A 789 -2.22 21.62 -7.13
CA MET A 789 -3.54 22.26 -6.97
C MET A 789 -4.23 22.45 -8.32
N VAL A 790 -5.39 21.81 -8.49
CA VAL A 790 -6.21 21.89 -9.71
C VAL A 790 -7.43 22.76 -9.41
N ARG A 791 -7.51 23.96 -10.01
CA ARG A 791 -8.72 24.79 -9.97
C ARG A 791 -9.80 24.16 -10.84
N LEU A 792 -11.00 23.99 -10.29
CA LEU A 792 -12.20 23.56 -11.01
C LEU A 792 -13.32 24.60 -10.85
N ALA A 793 -14.26 24.67 -11.80
CA ALA A 793 -15.45 25.52 -11.67
C ALA A 793 -16.45 24.95 -10.63
N GLU A 794 -16.51 23.63 -10.54
CA GLU A 794 -17.32 22.83 -9.63
C GLU A 794 -16.64 21.48 -9.41
N ILE A 795 -16.85 20.82 -8.26
CA ILE A 795 -16.39 19.45 -8.05
C ILE A 795 -17.30 18.49 -8.84
N PRO A 796 -16.78 17.66 -9.77
CA PRO A 796 -17.61 16.68 -10.48
C PRO A 796 -18.21 15.67 -9.50
N VAL A 797 -19.51 15.44 -9.64
CA VAL A 797 -20.26 14.47 -8.84
C VAL A 797 -20.92 13.43 -9.75
N MET A 798 -20.96 12.20 -9.25
CA MET A 798 -21.77 11.10 -9.77
C MET A 798 -23.27 11.48 -9.69
N PRO A 799 -24.16 10.87 -10.50
CA PRO A 799 -25.60 11.15 -10.47
C PRO A 799 -26.27 10.98 -9.08
N GLY A 800 -25.65 10.22 -8.16
CA GLY A 800 -26.08 10.08 -6.76
C GLY A 800 -25.49 11.13 -5.78
N GLY A 801 -24.92 12.24 -6.27
CA GLY A 801 -24.39 13.34 -5.44
C GLY A 801 -23.07 13.09 -4.72
N LYS A 802 -22.46 11.90 -4.87
CA LYS A 802 -21.09 11.60 -4.40
C LYS A 802 -20.06 12.14 -5.37
N VAL A 803 -18.87 12.53 -4.90
CA VAL A 803 -17.76 13.02 -5.75
C VAL A 803 -17.29 11.95 -6.75
N ASP A 804 -17.18 12.31 -8.03
CA ASP A 804 -16.53 11.47 -9.05
C ASP A 804 -14.99 11.62 -8.98
N ARG A 805 -14.36 10.74 -8.21
CA ARG A 805 -12.90 10.68 -8.06
C ARG A 805 -12.17 10.25 -9.34
N ALA A 806 -12.84 9.55 -10.26
CA ALA A 806 -12.26 9.18 -11.55
C ALA A 806 -12.21 10.39 -12.50
N ALA A 807 -13.24 11.25 -12.54
CA ALA A 807 -13.18 12.54 -13.22
C ALA A 807 -12.07 13.44 -12.64
N LEU A 808 -11.99 13.57 -11.32
CA LEU A 808 -10.90 14.33 -10.68
C LEU A 808 -9.51 13.82 -11.12
N THR A 809 -9.30 12.50 -11.11
CA THR A 809 -8.04 11.89 -11.54
C THR A 809 -7.73 12.21 -13.02
N ARG A 810 -8.73 12.21 -13.91
CA ARG A 810 -8.58 12.65 -15.32
C ARG A 810 -8.22 14.13 -15.44
N HIS A 811 -8.76 15.02 -14.59
CA HIS A 811 -8.42 16.45 -14.62
C HIS A 811 -6.97 16.74 -14.23
N ALA A 812 -6.38 15.96 -13.30
CA ALA A 812 -4.97 16.12 -12.92
C ALA A 812 -4.01 15.88 -14.10
N LEU A 813 -4.26 14.87 -14.92
CA LEU A 813 -3.46 14.51 -16.10
C LEU A 813 -3.45 15.59 -17.19
N VAL A 814 -4.49 16.43 -17.27
CA VAL A 814 -4.56 17.51 -18.27
C VAL A 814 -3.75 18.75 -17.85
N ALA A 815 -3.71 19.03 -16.54
CA ALA A 815 -3.07 20.23 -15.98
C ALA A 815 -1.55 20.27 -16.20
N GLU A 816 -0.89 19.13 -16.34
CA GLU A 816 0.57 18.97 -16.46
C GLU A 816 1.17 19.56 -17.75
N THR A 817 0.34 19.96 -18.71
CA THR A 817 0.77 20.41 -20.05
C THR A 817 0.92 21.93 -20.21
N GLY A 818 0.62 22.73 -19.17
CA GLY A 818 0.24 24.14 -19.34
C GLY A 818 1.34 25.21 -19.40
N ARG A 819 2.50 25.04 -18.74
CA ARG A 819 3.57 26.05 -18.67
C ARG A 819 4.95 25.41 -18.55
N HIS A 820 5.84 25.69 -19.50
CA HIS A 820 7.27 25.32 -19.47
C HIS A 820 8.12 26.52 -19.91
N VAL A 821 9.23 26.79 -19.21
CA VAL A 821 10.17 27.89 -19.52
C VAL A 821 11.61 27.42 -19.32
N ASP A 822 12.38 27.29 -20.40
CA ASP A 822 13.75 26.76 -20.37
C ASP A 822 14.76 27.62 -19.56
N ALA A 823 15.90 27.01 -19.25
CA ALA A 823 17.00 27.62 -18.51
C ALA A 823 17.65 28.81 -19.25
N ARG A 824 17.89 29.91 -18.50
CA ARG A 824 18.34 31.21 -19.05
C ARG A 824 19.77 31.55 -18.64
N THR A 825 20.23 31.02 -17.50
CA THR A 825 21.62 31.18 -17.03
C THR A 825 22.35 29.84 -16.97
N PRO A 826 23.70 29.81 -17.03
CA PRO A 826 24.45 28.55 -16.87
C PRO A 826 24.17 27.83 -15.55
N LEU A 827 23.93 28.59 -14.48
CA LEU A 827 23.59 28.04 -13.16
C LEU A 827 22.17 27.47 -13.14
N GLU A 828 21.19 28.12 -13.77
CA GLU A 828 19.85 27.54 -13.97
C GLU A 828 19.93 26.23 -14.77
N SER A 829 20.77 26.16 -15.80
CA SER A 829 20.97 24.93 -16.59
C SER A 829 21.59 23.79 -15.75
N GLN A 830 22.62 24.09 -14.95
CA GLN A 830 23.25 23.09 -14.07
C GLN A 830 22.29 22.61 -12.97
N MET A 831 21.52 23.52 -12.36
CA MET A 831 20.48 23.20 -11.38
C MET A 831 19.38 22.34 -11.99
N ALA A 832 18.84 22.72 -13.16
CA ALA A 832 17.82 21.96 -13.86
C ALA A 832 18.32 20.58 -14.31
N GLU A 833 19.61 20.42 -14.64
CA GLU A 833 20.21 19.11 -14.98
C GLU A 833 20.34 18.20 -13.75
N ILE A 834 20.76 18.73 -12.60
CA ILE A 834 20.78 17.98 -11.33
C ILE A 834 19.37 17.57 -10.93
N TRP A 835 18.40 18.49 -11.01
CA TRP A 835 17.00 18.16 -10.75
C TRP A 835 16.47 17.08 -11.70
N ARG A 836 16.80 17.14 -13.00
CA ARG A 836 16.36 16.15 -14.01
C ARG A 836 16.84 14.74 -13.67
N GLU A 837 18.08 14.61 -13.18
CA GLU A 837 18.66 13.33 -12.75
C GLU A 837 18.05 12.83 -11.43
N VAL A 838 17.71 13.72 -10.50
CA VAL A 838 17.16 13.34 -9.19
C VAL A 838 15.67 13.01 -9.26
N LEU A 839 14.90 13.77 -10.04
CA LEU A 839 13.44 13.63 -10.21
C LEU A 839 13.06 12.65 -11.32
N GLY A 840 13.96 12.33 -12.25
CA GLY A 840 13.72 11.41 -13.37
C GLY A 840 12.88 11.97 -14.52
N VAL A 841 12.34 13.19 -14.39
CA VAL A 841 11.46 13.83 -15.37
C VAL A 841 12.18 14.24 -16.66
N ALA A 842 11.50 14.15 -17.81
CA ALA A 842 12.12 14.37 -19.13
C ALA A 842 12.48 15.84 -19.43
N ARG A 843 11.83 16.80 -18.79
CA ARG A 843 12.07 18.25 -18.91
C ARG A 843 11.79 18.93 -17.56
N ILE A 844 12.46 20.06 -17.34
CA ILE A 844 12.26 20.95 -16.18
C ILE A 844 12.40 22.38 -16.69
N GLY A 845 11.38 23.20 -16.44
CA GLY A 845 11.42 24.64 -16.59
C GLY A 845 11.93 25.35 -15.32
N VAL A 846 12.41 26.58 -15.45
CA VAL A 846 13.05 27.29 -14.33
C VAL A 846 12.08 27.78 -13.25
N PHE A 847 10.79 27.81 -13.55
CA PHE A 847 9.73 28.21 -12.64
C PHE A 847 8.90 27.03 -12.11
N ASP A 848 9.24 25.82 -12.53
CA ASP A 848 8.60 24.60 -12.05
C ASP A 848 8.92 24.43 -10.57
N ASP A 849 7.89 24.16 -9.76
CA ASP A 849 8.05 23.93 -8.33
C ASP A 849 8.60 22.51 -8.10
N PHE A 850 9.64 22.41 -7.29
CA PHE A 850 10.32 21.18 -6.91
C PHE A 850 9.34 20.12 -6.43
N PHE A 851 8.38 20.49 -5.58
CA PHE A 851 7.40 19.57 -5.00
C PHE A 851 6.28 19.20 -5.98
N ASP A 852 5.97 20.08 -6.93
CA ASP A 852 4.96 19.83 -7.98
C ASP A 852 5.51 18.89 -9.07
N LEU A 853 6.84 18.90 -9.30
CA LEU A 853 7.57 17.86 -10.05
C LEU A 853 7.84 16.57 -9.24
N GLY A 854 7.19 16.39 -8.10
CA GLY A 854 7.33 15.20 -7.25
C GLY A 854 8.56 15.16 -6.34
N GLY A 855 9.27 16.28 -6.22
CA GLY A 855 10.32 16.46 -5.23
C GLY A 855 9.83 16.27 -3.81
N HIS A 856 10.72 15.79 -2.95
CA HIS A 856 10.47 15.61 -1.52
C HIS A 856 11.73 15.84 -0.70
N SER A 857 11.57 15.91 0.63
CA SER A 857 12.67 16.17 1.58
C SER A 857 13.93 15.36 1.32
N LEU A 858 13.79 14.07 1.03
CA LEU A 858 14.89 13.16 0.71
C LEU A 858 15.64 13.60 -0.57
N LEU A 859 14.90 13.75 -1.67
CA LEU A 859 15.42 14.26 -2.94
C LEU A 859 16.00 15.68 -2.82
N ALA A 860 15.51 16.50 -1.87
CA ALA A 860 16.08 17.82 -1.58
C ALA A 860 17.47 17.71 -0.93
N VAL A 861 17.70 16.76 -0.01
CA VAL A 861 19.07 16.51 0.50
C VAL A 861 19.96 15.95 -0.61
N ARG A 862 19.44 15.06 -1.47
CA ARG A 862 20.18 14.54 -2.64
C ARG A 862 20.55 15.64 -3.64
N ILE A 863 19.66 16.60 -3.92
CA ILE A 863 19.98 17.79 -4.72
C ILE A 863 21.02 18.65 -4.02
N ALA A 864 20.86 18.95 -2.72
CA ALA A 864 21.84 19.75 -1.98
C ALA A 864 23.25 19.12 -2.03
N ALA A 865 23.35 17.80 -1.87
CA ALA A 865 24.60 17.04 -2.00
C ALA A 865 25.18 17.10 -3.42
N LEU A 866 24.36 16.92 -4.47
CA LEU A 866 24.80 16.98 -5.87
C LEU A 866 25.18 18.40 -6.31
N VAL A 867 24.48 19.43 -5.83
CA VAL A 867 24.83 20.85 -6.05
C VAL A 867 26.17 21.16 -5.40
N ARG A 868 26.39 20.73 -4.16
CA ARG A 868 27.69 20.82 -3.48
C ARG A 868 28.80 20.11 -4.26
N GLN A 869 28.54 18.90 -4.76
CA GLN A 869 29.52 18.07 -5.47
C GLN A 869 29.88 18.60 -6.87
N ARG A 870 28.89 19.10 -7.63
CA ARG A 870 29.04 19.44 -9.07
C ARG A 870 29.16 20.92 -9.36
N ILE A 871 28.52 21.77 -8.55
CA ILE A 871 28.52 23.24 -8.70
C ILE A 871 29.48 23.88 -7.69
N GLY A 872 29.81 23.20 -6.58
CA GLY A 872 30.76 23.68 -5.58
C GLY A 872 30.22 24.77 -4.65
N LYS A 873 28.90 25.06 -4.72
CA LYS A 873 28.20 26.01 -3.84
C LYS A 873 27.36 25.24 -2.80
N ASP A 874 27.33 25.71 -1.56
CA ASP A 874 26.52 25.12 -0.47
C ASP A 874 25.07 25.61 -0.52
N LEU A 875 24.16 24.74 -0.98
CA LEU A 875 22.71 24.94 -0.95
C LEU A 875 22.11 24.31 0.33
N PRO A 876 21.57 25.09 1.29
CA PRO A 876 20.91 24.54 2.46
C PRO A 876 19.62 23.81 2.07
N VAL A 877 19.30 22.71 2.74
CA VAL A 877 18.04 21.98 2.47
C VAL A 877 16.82 22.87 2.72
N SER A 878 16.84 23.76 3.72
CA SER A 878 15.72 24.69 3.98
C SER A 878 15.45 25.63 2.79
N ALA A 879 16.49 26.01 2.03
CA ALA A 879 16.34 26.84 0.84
C ALA A 879 15.52 26.15 -0.27
N LEU A 880 15.47 24.81 -0.32
CA LEU A 880 14.56 24.10 -1.23
C LEU A 880 13.08 24.17 -0.79
N PHE A 881 12.80 24.43 0.49
CA PHE A 881 11.44 24.60 1.03
C PHE A 881 10.99 26.08 1.05
N GLU A 882 11.92 27.01 1.25
CA GLU A 882 11.70 28.46 1.21
C GLU A 882 11.63 28.99 -0.24
N ALA A 883 12.42 28.40 -1.14
CA ALA A 883 12.60 28.81 -2.53
C ALA A 883 12.55 27.57 -3.45
N PRO A 884 11.35 27.05 -3.77
CA PRO A 884 11.18 25.74 -4.38
C PRO A 884 11.32 25.73 -5.91
N THR A 885 12.01 26.69 -6.55
CA THR A 885 12.17 26.71 -8.02
C THR A 885 13.64 26.86 -8.44
N VAL A 886 14.02 26.31 -9.59
CA VAL A 886 15.38 26.48 -10.15
C VAL A 886 15.79 27.96 -10.25
N ALA A 887 14.87 28.85 -10.68
CA ALA A 887 15.10 30.29 -10.78
C ALA A 887 15.24 31.02 -9.41
N THR A 888 14.71 30.46 -8.32
CA THR A 888 14.88 31.02 -6.97
C THR A 888 16.13 30.47 -6.30
N GLN A 889 16.46 29.19 -6.50
CA GLN A 889 17.68 28.57 -5.96
C GLN A 889 18.95 29.09 -6.65
N ALA A 890 18.97 29.20 -7.98
CA ALA A 890 20.09 29.82 -8.70
C ALA A 890 20.35 31.26 -8.21
N ARG A 891 19.28 32.03 -7.95
CA ARG A 891 19.39 33.38 -7.40
C ARG A 891 19.99 33.40 -5.99
N LEU A 892 19.52 32.55 -5.08
CA LEU A 892 20.09 32.45 -3.72
C LEU A 892 21.58 32.06 -3.74
N LEU A 893 21.97 31.20 -4.68
CA LEU A 893 23.35 30.77 -4.88
C LEU A 893 24.26 31.86 -5.49
N ASP A 894 23.70 32.84 -6.21
CA ASP A 894 24.43 34.02 -6.72
C ASP A 894 24.39 35.20 -5.74
N GLU A 895 23.31 35.38 -4.98
CA GLU A 895 23.20 36.41 -3.94
C GLU A 895 24.15 36.14 -2.76
N ARG A 896 24.31 34.87 -2.37
CA ARG A 896 25.34 34.45 -1.39
C ARG A 896 26.77 34.70 -1.89
N GLU A 897 27.01 34.59 -3.19
CA GLU A 897 28.33 34.84 -3.79
C GLU A 897 28.67 36.35 -3.83
N ARG A 898 27.66 37.22 -3.97
CA ARG A 898 27.81 38.68 -3.88
C ARG A 898 28.13 39.22 -2.49
N ALA A 899 27.94 38.42 -1.43
CA ALA A 899 28.19 38.86 -0.06
C ALA A 899 29.68 39.13 0.26
N TRP A 900 30.62 38.60 -0.55
CA TRP A 900 32.07 38.70 -0.32
C TRP A 900 32.79 39.42 -1.47
N SER A 901 32.83 40.76 -1.41
CA SER A 901 33.86 41.52 -2.14
C SER A 901 35.17 41.51 -1.36
N PRO A 902 36.35 41.35 -2.00
CA PRO A 902 37.63 41.30 -1.30
C PRO A 902 37.95 42.64 -0.62
N LEU A 903 38.54 42.57 0.58
CA LEU A 903 38.96 43.73 1.37
C LEU A 903 39.92 44.63 0.57
N VAL A 904 39.45 45.81 0.17
CA VAL A 904 40.32 46.85 -0.39
C VAL A 904 41.16 47.41 0.75
N CYS A 905 42.47 47.14 0.73
CA CYS A 905 43.39 47.59 1.76
C CYS A 905 43.52 49.13 1.73
N LEU A 906 42.87 49.81 2.69
CA LEU A 906 43.07 51.23 2.95
C LEU A 906 44.50 51.46 3.45
N ARG A 907 45.15 52.51 2.95
CA ARG A 907 46.37 53.02 3.58
C ARG A 907 46.04 53.70 4.91
N ALA A 908 47.02 53.77 5.80
CA ALA A 908 46.87 54.29 7.16
C ALA A 908 46.49 55.79 7.24
N ASP A 909 46.45 56.50 6.12
CA ASP A 909 45.96 57.89 5.96
C ASP A 909 44.49 57.97 5.50
N GLY A 910 43.78 56.83 5.38
CA GLY A 910 42.33 56.77 5.21
C GLY A 910 41.80 57.16 3.82
N ARG A 911 42.65 57.19 2.78
CA ARG A 911 42.24 57.59 1.42
C ARG A 911 42.36 56.45 0.42
N ALA A 912 41.32 56.26 -0.39
CA ALA A 912 41.35 55.36 -1.54
C ALA A 912 42.18 55.97 -2.70
N PRO A 913 42.98 55.16 -3.43
CA PRO A 913 43.72 55.64 -4.60
C PRO A 913 42.77 56.04 -5.75
N ARG A 914 43.05 57.15 -6.42
CA ARG A 914 42.20 57.70 -7.50
C ARG A 914 42.68 57.29 -8.90
N GLY A 915 41.78 56.66 -9.66
CA GLY A 915 41.87 56.48 -11.12
C GLY A 915 42.76 55.31 -11.58
N SER A 916 42.53 54.72 -12.76
CA SER A 916 41.37 54.84 -13.67
C SER A 916 41.25 53.58 -14.55
N VAL A 917 40.08 53.35 -15.15
CA VAL A 917 39.80 52.13 -15.94
C VAL A 917 40.25 52.28 -17.39
N SER A 918 41.17 51.42 -17.86
CA SER A 918 41.21 50.97 -19.28
C SER A 918 42.20 49.81 -19.55
N THR A 919 41.69 48.70 -20.09
CA THR A 919 42.26 47.83 -21.14
C THR A 919 43.66 47.16 -20.97
N PRO A 920 43.79 45.83 -21.17
CA PRO A 920 45.05 45.10 -20.95
C PRO A 920 45.91 44.90 -22.21
N CYS A 921 47.25 45.03 -22.09
CA CYS A 921 48.18 44.23 -22.90
C CYS A 921 49.65 44.23 -22.42
N ARG A 922 50.29 43.06 -22.55
CA ARG A 922 51.72 42.79 -22.80
C ARG A 922 52.79 43.32 -21.83
N ALA A 923 53.61 42.38 -21.34
CA ALA A 923 54.84 42.65 -20.61
C ALA A 923 55.97 43.24 -21.49
N MET A 924 56.89 43.99 -20.85
CA MET A 924 58.28 44.09 -21.31
C MET A 924 59.23 44.21 -20.11
N CYS A 925 60.52 43.92 -20.32
CA CYS A 925 61.48 43.57 -19.26
C CYS A 925 62.18 44.76 -18.60
N SER A 926 62.62 44.57 -17.35
CA SER A 926 64.00 44.87 -16.92
C SER A 926 64.38 44.08 -15.65
N ARG A 927 65.68 43.93 -15.35
CA ARG A 927 66.24 43.08 -14.27
C ARG A 927 67.33 43.83 -13.49
N ILE A 928 67.42 43.60 -12.17
CA ILE A 928 68.65 43.59 -11.36
C ILE A 928 68.47 42.52 -10.25
N ALA A 929 69.31 41.50 -10.04
CA ALA A 929 70.27 40.88 -10.96
C ALA A 929 69.93 39.37 -11.20
N SER A 930 70.56 38.29 -10.68
CA SER A 930 71.82 38.05 -9.96
C SER A 930 72.35 36.64 -10.32
N CYS A 931 73.68 36.44 -10.32
CA CYS A 931 74.42 35.16 -10.45
C CYS A 931 74.25 34.29 -11.74
N PRO A 932 75.27 33.45 -12.13
CA PRO A 932 75.44 33.08 -13.55
C PRO A 932 75.79 31.61 -13.89
N SER A 933 75.38 31.14 -15.08
CA SER A 933 76.11 30.25 -16.02
C SER A 933 75.19 29.87 -17.22
N GLY A 934 75.70 29.25 -18.31
CA GLY A 934 74.88 28.97 -19.51
C GLY A 934 75.59 28.30 -20.72
N ARG A 935 75.08 28.57 -21.96
CA ARG A 935 75.23 27.85 -23.27
C ARG A 935 74.07 26.84 -23.52
N GLY A 936 73.51 26.55 -24.71
CA GLY A 936 73.61 27.03 -26.11
C GLY A 936 73.57 25.86 -27.15
N ARG A 937 72.93 25.86 -28.35
CA ARG A 937 72.15 26.82 -29.18
C ARG A 937 71.22 26.11 -30.22
N SER A 938 70.05 26.69 -30.56
CA SER A 938 69.29 26.63 -31.87
C SER A 938 68.82 25.24 -32.43
N THR A 939 68.00 25.06 -33.52
CA THR A 939 67.64 25.87 -34.72
C THR A 939 66.34 25.41 -35.49
N ARG A 940 65.57 26.33 -36.12
CA ARG A 940 64.73 26.37 -37.40
C ARG A 940 64.23 25.07 -38.14
N CYS A 941 63.19 25.01 -39.04
CA CYS A 941 62.18 25.97 -39.61
C CYS A 941 60.97 25.35 -40.41
N ARG A 942 59.76 25.91 -40.26
CA ARG A 942 58.70 26.33 -41.25
C ARG A 942 58.20 25.52 -42.51
N ARG A 943 56.85 25.35 -42.54
CA ARG A 943 55.84 25.64 -43.65
C ARG A 943 55.81 24.75 -44.93
N ARG A 944 54.73 24.66 -45.76
CA ARG A 944 53.38 25.32 -45.87
C ARG A 944 52.28 24.37 -46.48
N LYS A 945 51.02 24.81 -46.61
CA LYS A 945 49.82 24.03 -47.08
C LYS A 945 49.35 24.36 -48.53
N SER A 946 48.60 23.44 -49.18
CA SER A 946 47.45 23.73 -50.07
C SER A 946 46.45 22.52 -50.09
N THR A 947 45.40 22.52 -50.93
CA THR A 947 44.17 21.69 -50.77
C THR A 947 43.55 21.12 -52.07
N ARG A 948 42.96 19.90 -52.04
CA ARG A 948 41.60 19.58 -52.57
C ARG A 948 41.15 18.10 -52.44
N ILE A 949 39.89 17.95 -52.02
CA ILE A 949 38.87 16.88 -52.19
C ILE A 949 39.17 15.66 -53.09
N ARG A 950 39.03 14.43 -52.55
CA ARG A 950 38.20 13.31 -53.08
C ARG A 950 38.16 12.09 -52.13
N ALA A 951 37.14 11.24 -52.29
CA ALA A 951 36.92 9.90 -51.71
C ALA A 951 36.18 9.03 -52.77
N PRO A 952 35.76 7.77 -52.53
CA PRO A 952 36.09 6.79 -51.48
C PRO A 952 36.60 5.43 -52.05
N TRP A 953 37.07 4.47 -51.22
CA TRP A 953 37.33 3.07 -51.65
C TRP A 953 36.96 2.01 -50.58
N LYS A 954 36.78 0.74 -50.99
CA LYS A 954 36.29 -0.40 -50.19
C LYS A 954 37.20 -1.64 -50.31
N GLY A 955 37.05 -2.60 -49.38
CA GLY A 955 37.60 -3.98 -49.42
C GLY A 955 38.43 -4.31 -48.17
N TRP A 956 38.55 -5.55 -47.68
CA TRP A 956 38.26 -6.91 -48.20
C TRP A 956 37.32 -7.69 -47.23
N ARG A 957 36.27 -8.41 -47.68
CA ARG A 957 36.13 -9.80 -48.22
C ARG A 957 36.15 -10.96 -47.18
N ARG A 958 35.18 -11.89 -47.35
CA ARG A 958 35.01 -13.20 -46.67
C ARG A 958 35.29 -14.37 -47.64
N CYS A 959 35.61 -15.55 -47.09
CA CYS A 959 35.42 -16.92 -47.62
C CYS A 959 35.14 -17.83 -46.38
N THR A 960 34.08 -18.67 -46.25
CA THR A 960 33.70 -19.95 -46.91
C THR A 960 34.66 -21.13 -46.62
N LEU A 961 34.25 -22.39 -46.33
CA LEU A 961 32.92 -23.04 -46.28
C LEU A 961 32.98 -24.45 -45.60
N ARG A 962 31.83 -24.94 -45.08
CA ARG A 962 31.37 -26.36 -44.92
C ARG A 962 32.00 -27.35 -43.91
N GLN A 963 31.23 -28.44 -43.72
CA GLN A 963 31.34 -29.52 -42.72
C GLN A 963 32.11 -30.75 -43.21
N SER A 964 32.68 -31.55 -42.29
CA SER A 964 32.55 -33.04 -42.27
C SER A 964 33.11 -33.66 -40.98
N GLY A 965 32.54 -34.79 -40.51
CA GLY A 965 33.16 -35.69 -39.53
C GLY A 965 34.25 -36.59 -40.16
N PRO A 966 34.75 -37.69 -39.51
CA PRO A 966 33.90 -38.71 -38.86
C PRO A 966 34.50 -39.41 -37.58
N CYS A 967 33.80 -40.45 -37.08
CA CYS A 967 34.21 -41.76 -36.50
C CYS A 967 35.58 -41.94 -35.76
N SER A 968 35.79 -42.88 -34.81
CA SER A 968 35.03 -43.97 -34.11
C SER A 968 35.90 -44.49 -32.92
N HIS A 969 35.55 -45.38 -31.96
CA HIS A 969 34.83 -46.67 -31.95
C HIS A 969 34.43 -47.13 -30.50
N MET A 970 33.43 -48.04 -30.39
CA MET A 970 33.24 -49.20 -29.45
C MET A 970 33.47 -49.02 -27.92
N ALA A 971 32.60 -49.43 -26.96
CA ALA A 971 31.56 -50.48 -26.81
C ALA A 971 32.09 -51.94 -26.67
N PRO A 972 31.33 -52.95 -26.11
CA PRO A 972 30.01 -52.95 -25.46
C PRO A 972 29.92 -53.81 -24.14
N ILE A 973 28.69 -54.00 -23.59
CA ILE A 973 28.12 -55.15 -22.78
C ILE A 973 26.91 -54.60 -21.98
N THR A 974 25.65 -54.68 -22.47
CA THR A 974 24.60 -55.70 -22.18
C THR A 974 24.35 -55.99 -20.70
N SER A 975 23.14 -55.99 -20.11
CA SER A 975 21.74 -55.65 -20.50
C SER A 975 20.89 -55.62 -19.18
N ALA A 976 19.56 -55.51 -19.03
CA ALA A 976 18.30 -55.45 -19.82
C ALA A 976 17.17 -54.94 -18.84
N ALA A 977 15.86 -54.77 -19.13
CA ALA A 977 15.06 -54.31 -20.29
C ALA A 977 13.57 -54.12 -19.84
N GLY A 978 12.77 -53.30 -20.55
CA GLY A 978 11.36 -52.95 -20.23
C GLY A 978 11.22 -51.48 -19.79
N ARG A 979 10.50 -50.55 -20.44
CA ARG A 979 9.28 -50.53 -21.30
C ARG A 979 7.97 -50.76 -20.55
N TRP A 980 6.89 -50.00 -20.79
CA TRP A 980 6.64 -48.73 -21.53
C TRP A 980 5.39 -48.10 -20.85
N ALA A 981 5.18 -46.78 -20.78
CA ALA A 981 4.76 -45.85 -21.84
C ALA A 981 3.48 -46.30 -22.59
N ALA A 982 2.49 -45.43 -22.86
CA ALA A 982 2.42 -43.97 -22.68
C ALA A 982 1.09 -43.56 -22.03
#